data_AF-A0A5C3MNI2-F1
#
_entry.id   AF-A0A5C3MNI2-F1
#
_cell.length_a   1.000
_cell.length_b   1.000
_cell.length_c   1.000
_cell.angle_alpha   90.00
_cell.angle_beta   90.00
_cell.angle_gamma   90.00
#
_symmetry.space_group_name_H-M   'P 1'
#
loop_
_entity.id
_entity.type
_entity.pdbx_description
1 polymer ?
#
loop_
_entity_poly.entity_id
_entity_poly.type
_entity_poly.pdbx_seq_one_letter_code
_entity_poly.pdbx_strand_id
1 'polypeptide(L)'
;MPNPDRILADGLEFECPPIVVFIDDVSGNSTKQWNVHYSCYLSNGGLPRSAIEKEIHTKFVATSPHASPMEILRAVCETLKSTQSGKPFRVWDCVRRRYVLIRPWLLFLPGDNPMQAEAASHIGMQGNQFCRRCHAGGTKEFKESDEGYPTLMMASTPGVLREAEKTREAIVRQLIMATHAAAEKPLKDAMTATGVKDSFATPLINRLIAMGKTLRRSTEDRAALTPEEVNALLTEELMKHKNAPVVNPLLTLKGFDVHKDTPVEPLHTHLLGLIKYFWAQTVWVLEKSGKFHSFQTHLNSLNQDGLNIPNIMGDYMCRYRGGLIGKHFKTLSQVMAFAVHGLVDRKLQGAWDALGRLTVLIWATGIVNMETHINNLRAAINEVLDCAADCSPALLTNKAKPHILSHLPEDVLRFGPALLMSTERYEKFNRVFRLCSIYSNRQAPSRDIAATFAQLERCRHIVTGGYWFDRSSQRWVCAGKSVKDHIRNHRLDAGLLGGQRICPLLSWEQTGAYAMGLAWASPQEGRWHLGASFVLKNGNVARLGSDVLHITGVSLIFAILTINSLSFGCIREILSAQDASIQSLAVIELSAVEPLLHSSLQLPVIRRTGTLIAVPLSVSTWKPDSGLPLSNIFHQEITAVINTQHDCERGSCRATASRVMQEREETAQTRAVIQHSDSPYSIINMYALHNNLQLQAAVPPHLQLRQPLYPDRTTLHRGAAASLRDTKLQKKLAKEAAIPLAVDEPNDEESVAVAGANGEQHTVQDPWPSNDLFVNAPVRMRGPRGRRGMAASSTLPRQPIPRRTERCGGTTMDPSSSTAGNHDQNSESIGAISDQNRRSGNEQARKRRRAVADPVASEVRETEIREAFDAL
;
A
#
# COMPACT_ATOMS: atom_id res chain seq x y z
N MET A 1 42.64 -20.38 -10.96
CA MET A 1 42.07 -21.28 -9.92
C MET A 1 40.65 -21.66 -10.33
N PRO A 2 40.14 -22.85 -9.95
CA PRO A 2 38.70 -23.13 -10.02
C PRO A 2 37.91 -22.16 -9.11
N ASN A 3 36.67 -21.85 -9.47
CA ASN A 3 35.77 -21.06 -8.62
C ASN A 3 35.53 -21.83 -7.29
N PRO A 4 35.72 -21.21 -6.10
CA PRO A 4 35.45 -21.85 -4.80
C PRO A 4 34.07 -22.51 -4.69
N ASP A 5 33.04 -21.93 -5.31
CA ASP A 5 31.69 -22.50 -5.32
C ASP A 5 31.63 -23.86 -6.04
N ARG A 6 32.51 -24.13 -7.02
CA ARG A 6 32.59 -25.44 -7.67
C ARG A 6 33.23 -26.50 -6.77
N ILE A 7 34.16 -26.09 -5.90
CA ILE A 7 34.76 -26.99 -4.89
C ILE A 7 33.69 -27.33 -3.85
N LEU A 8 32.99 -26.32 -3.35
CA LEU A 8 31.90 -26.46 -2.39
C LEU A 8 30.69 -27.25 -2.93
N ALA A 9 30.48 -27.22 -4.24
CA ALA A 9 29.37 -27.91 -4.89
C ALA A 9 29.55 -29.42 -4.99
N ASP A 10 30.78 -29.94 -5.06
CA ASP A 10 31.09 -31.36 -5.22
C ASP A 10 30.22 -32.06 -6.30
N GLY A 11 30.17 -31.46 -7.49
CA GLY A 11 29.37 -31.95 -8.62
C GLY A 11 27.86 -31.68 -8.56
N LEU A 12 27.33 -31.13 -7.46
CA LEU A 12 25.94 -30.68 -7.38
C LEU A 12 25.70 -29.40 -8.20
N GLU A 13 24.46 -29.21 -8.62
CA GLU A 13 24.00 -27.98 -9.27
C GLU A 13 23.74 -26.89 -8.21
N PHE A 14 23.98 -25.63 -8.58
CA PHE A 14 23.96 -24.49 -7.66
C PHE A 14 22.97 -23.43 -8.16
N GLU A 15 21.99 -23.07 -7.34
CA GLU A 15 20.88 -22.19 -7.67
C GLU A 15 20.88 -20.97 -6.72
N CYS A 16 20.74 -19.75 -7.27
CA CYS A 16 20.83 -18.50 -6.51
C CYS A 16 19.51 -17.70 -6.56
N PRO A 17 18.42 -18.20 -5.92
CA PRO A 17 17.10 -17.59 -6.04
C PRO A 17 17.04 -16.23 -5.34
N PRO A 18 16.59 -15.16 -6.01
CA PRO A 18 16.29 -13.89 -5.35
C PRO A 18 15.11 -14.06 -4.39
N ILE A 19 15.23 -13.51 -3.19
CA ILE A 19 14.15 -13.44 -2.21
C ILE A 19 13.73 -11.98 -1.98
N VAL A 20 12.43 -11.75 -1.91
CA VAL A 20 11.84 -10.48 -1.45
C VAL A 20 11.36 -10.70 -0.03
N VAL A 21 11.90 -9.93 0.92
CA VAL A 21 11.57 -10.02 2.35
C VAL A 21 10.77 -8.79 2.75
N PHE A 22 9.56 -9.01 3.23
CA PHE A 22 8.68 -7.98 3.77
C PHE A 22 8.65 -8.13 5.29
N ILE A 23 8.68 -7.02 6.01
CA ILE A 23 8.41 -6.97 7.45
C ILE A 23 7.56 -5.74 7.73
N ASP A 24 6.61 -5.85 8.66
CA ASP A 24 5.62 -4.81 8.95
C ASP A 24 4.97 -5.03 10.33
N ASP A 25 4.29 -4.00 10.84
CA ASP A 25 3.38 -4.11 11.98
C ASP A 25 2.11 -4.89 11.58
N VAL A 26 1.61 -5.72 12.50
CA VAL A 26 0.29 -6.31 12.37
C VAL A 26 -0.32 -6.59 13.74
N SER A 27 -1.47 -5.98 14.02
CA SER A 27 -2.30 -6.42 15.14
C SER A 27 -2.76 -7.87 14.96
N GLY A 28 -2.59 -8.66 16.03
CA GLY A 28 -3.12 -10.01 16.18
C GLY A 28 -4.62 -10.06 16.52
N ASN A 29 -5.34 -8.94 16.48
CA ASN A 29 -6.79 -8.84 16.70
C ASN A 29 -7.53 -8.46 15.40
N SER A 30 -8.85 -8.30 15.49
CA SER A 30 -9.69 -7.74 14.42
C SER A 30 -9.56 -6.21 14.30
N THR A 31 -9.29 -5.51 15.40
CA THR A 31 -9.06 -4.06 15.47
C THR A 31 -7.56 -3.75 15.54
N LYS A 32 -7.10 -2.67 14.88
CA LYS A 32 -5.67 -2.34 14.77
C LYS A 32 -4.98 -2.01 16.11
N GLN A 33 -5.71 -1.50 17.09
CA GLN A 33 -5.15 -0.74 18.23
C GLN A 33 -4.45 -1.58 19.31
N TRP A 34 -4.62 -2.91 19.32
CA TRP A 34 -4.18 -3.76 20.43
C TRP A 34 -3.46 -5.02 19.94
N ASN A 35 -2.54 -5.56 20.75
CA ASN A 35 -1.78 -6.79 20.47
C ASN A 35 -1.00 -6.68 19.15
N VAL A 36 -0.08 -5.71 19.06
CA VAL A 36 0.82 -5.49 17.91
C VAL A 36 1.89 -6.58 17.86
N HIS A 37 2.18 -7.09 16.66
CA HIS A 37 3.31 -7.97 16.35
C HIS A 37 4.06 -7.42 15.15
N TYR A 38 5.38 -7.51 15.13
CA TYR A 38 6.14 -7.38 13.90
C TYR A 38 6.18 -8.74 13.20
N SER A 39 5.70 -8.81 11.95
CA SER A 39 5.63 -10.06 11.18
C SER A 39 6.47 -9.98 9.91
N CYS A 40 7.32 -10.99 9.71
CA CYS A 40 8.24 -11.10 8.58
C CYS A 40 7.78 -12.21 7.62
N TYR A 41 7.70 -11.87 6.34
CA TYR A 41 7.29 -12.74 5.24
C TYR A 41 8.31 -12.73 4.09
N LEU A 42 8.30 -13.79 3.29
CA LEU A 42 9.22 -13.99 2.18
C LEU A 42 8.47 -14.43 0.91
N SER A 43 8.91 -13.94 -0.25
CA SER A 43 8.52 -14.44 -1.57
C SER A 43 9.76 -14.71 -2.44
N ASN A 44 9.69 -15.69 -3.33
CA ASN A 44 10.72 -15.87 -4.37
C ASN A 44 10.50 -14.82 -5.48
N GLY A 45 11.47 -13.92 -5.66
CA GLY A 45 11.42 -12.83 -6.62
C GLY A 45 11.56 -13.27 -8.09
N GLY A 46 12.02 -14.50 -8.33
CA GLY A 46 12.12 -15.10 -9.67
C GLY A 46 10.82 -15.70 -10.20
N LEU A 47 9.72 -15.57 -9.45
CA LEU A 47 8.40 -16.01 -9.90
C LEU A 47 7.79 -14.99 -10.87
N PRO A 48 7.10 -15.43 -11.95
CA PRO A 48 6.38 -14.51 -12.83
C PRO A 48 5.29 -13.76 -12.05
N ARG A 49 4.95 -12.54 -12.49
CA ARG A 49 4.01 -11.65 -11.79
C ARG A 49 2.69 -12.33 -11.40
N SER A 50 2.09 -13.09 -12.32
CA SER A 50 0.84 -13.85 -12.11
C SER A 50 0.96 -15.05 -11.17
N ALA A 51 2.16 -15.36 -10.67
CA ALA A 51 2.41 -16.28 -9.56
C ALA A 51 2.75 -15.51 -8.26
N ILE A 52 3.68 -14.55 -8.28
CA ILE A 52 4.13 -13.87 -7.04
C ILE A 52 3.02 -13.07 -6.33
N GLU A 53 1.99 -12.62 -7.07
CA GLU A 53 0.80 -11.97 -6.53
C GLU A 53 -0.16 -12.92 -5.75
N LYS A 54 0.01 -14.24 -5.88
CA LYS A 54 -0.88 -15.22 -5.24
C LYS A 54 -0.42 -15.53 -3.81
N GLU A 55 -1.37 -15.58 -2.88
CA GLU A 55 -1.17 -15.86 -1.45
C GLU A 55 -0.29 -17.10 -1.16
N ILE A 56 -0.36 -18.13 -2.02
CA ILE A 56 0.42 -19.37 -1.88
C ILE A 56 1.95 -19.16 -1.99
N HIS A 57 2.39 -18.05 -2.61
CA HIS A 57 3.80 -17.66 -2.79
C HIS A 57 4.26 -16.58 -1.79
N THR A 58 3.42 -16.22 -0.81
CA THR A 58 3.86 -15.53 0.42
C THR A 58 4.12 -16.59 1.50
N LYS A 59 5.33 -16.61 2.05
CA LYS A 59 5.76 -17.55 3.09
C LYS A 59 6.01 -16.83 4.40
N PHE A 60 5.58 -17.43 5.51
CA PHE A 60 5.87 -16.95 6.85
C PHE A 60 7.35 -17.20 7.20
N VAL A 61 8.01 -16.21 7.82
CA VAL A 61 9.38 -16.34 8.34
C VAL A 61 9.38 -16.30 9.86
N ALA A 62 8.87 -15.21 10.46
CA ALA A 62 8.86 -14.99 11.91
C ALA A 62 7.76 -14.00 12.31
N THR A 63 7.40 -13.98 13.60
CA THR A 63 6.56 -12.93 14.18
C THR A 63 6.84 -12.72 15.67
N SER A 64 6.81 -11.48 16.17
CA SER A 64 7.08 -11.18 17.58
C SER A 64 6.34 -9.93 18.09
N PRO A 65 5.74 -9.97 19.29
CA PRO A 65 5.31 -8.77 20.02
C PRO A 65 6.42 -8.18 20.90
N HIS A 66 7.65 -8.71 20.82
CA HIS A 66 8.76 -8.36 21.72
C HIS A 66 10.09 -8.06 21.02
N ALA A 67 10.33 -8.65 19.85
CA ALA A 67 11.53 -8.40 19.04
C ALA A 67 11.21 -7.35 17.98
N SER A 68 12.10 -6.36 17.84
CA SER A 68 12.00 -5.28 16.86
C SER A 68 12.14 -5.78 15.42
N PRO A 69 11.73 -4.97 14.42
CA PRO A 69 11.93 -5.30 13.01
C PRO A 69 13.39 -5.60 12.68
N MET A 70 14.33 -4.79 13.19
CA MET A 70 15.76 -4.98 12.94
C MET A 70 16.34 -6.23 13.61
N GLU A 71 15.84 -6.67 14.76
CA GLU A 71 16.23 -7.97 15.36
C GLU A 71 15.75 -9.16 14.53
N ILE A 72 14.53 -9.08 13.98
CA ILE A 72 13.99 -10.13 13.10
C ILE A 72 14.76 -10.16 11.77
N LEU A 73 15.04 -8.98 11.18
CA LEU A 73 15.86 -8.87 9.98
C LEU A 73 17.31 -9.28 10.21
N ARG A 74 17.87 -9.09 11.41
CA ARG A 74 19.20 -9.59 11.79
C ARG A 74 19.28 -11.11 11.62
N ALA A 75 18.31 -11.85 12.13
CA ALA A 75 18.28 -13.32 11.97
C ALA A 75 18.20 -13.74 10.49
N VAL A 76 17.48 -12.99 9.65
CA VAL A 76 17.46 -13.19 8.19
C VAL A 76 18.84 -12.89 7.57
N CYS A 77 19.47 -11.78 7.94
CA CYS A 77 20.79 -11.39 7.43
C CYS A 77 21.90 -12.36 7.84
N GLU A 78 21.91 -12.82 9.09
CA GLU A 78 22.83 -13.87 9.57
C GLU A 78 22.62 -15.19 8.82
N THR A 79 21.36 -15.57 8.56
CA THR A 79 21.02 -16.75 7.74
C THR A 79 21.59 -16.60 6.32
N LEU A 80 21.36 -15.46 5.65
CA LEU A 80 21.89 -15.18 4.31
C LEU A 80 23.42 -15.20 4.29
N LYS A 81 24.07 -14.46 5.20
CA LYS A 81 25.53 -14.42 5.35
C LYS A 81 26.12 -15.83 5.54
N SER A 82 25.46 -16.72 6.30
CA SER A 82 25.92 -18.10 6.47
C SER A 82 25.97 -18.91 5.16
N THR A 83 25.01 -18.69 4.24
CA THR A 83 24.99 -19.35 2.92
C THR A 83 26.02 -18.78 1.95
N GLN A 84 26.42 -17.51 2.12
CA GLN A 84 27.53 -16.91 1.40
C GLN A 84 28.87 -17.46 1.94
N SER A 85 29.03 -17.54 3.26
CA SER A 85 30.21 -18.07 3.98
C SER A 85 30.30 -19.60 3.98
N GLY A 86 30.00 -20.24 2.86
CA GLY A 86 30.28 -21.65 2.61
C GLY A 86 29.26 -22.68 3.11
N LYS A 87 28.06 -22.28 3.59
CA LYS A 87 27.00 -23.20 4.03
C LYS A 87 25.68 -23.05 3.25
N PRO A 88 25.66 -23.28 1.92
CA PRO A 88 24.43 -23.23 1.12
C PRO A 88 23.43 -24.32 1.52
N PHE A 89 22.15 -24.09 1.28
CA PHE A 89 21.09 -25.04 1.60
C PHE A 89 21.09 -26.21 0.61
N ARG A 90 21.47 -27.41 1.07
CA ARG A 90 21.33 -28.65 0.29
C ARG A 90 19.88 -29.13 0.31
N VAL A 91 19.16 -28.94 -0.78
CA VAL A 91 17.74 -29.28 -0.93
C VAL A 91 17.51 -30.32 -2.02
N TRP A 92 16.33 -30.92 -2.05
CA TRP A 92 15.92 -31.86 -3.10
C TRP A 92 15.10 -31.15 -4.18
N ASP A 93 15.59 -31.19 -5.42
CA ASP A 93 14.84 -30.76 -6.59
C ASP A 93 13.89 -31.90 -7.02
N CYS A 94 12.57 -31.63 -6.99
CA CYS A 94 11.55 -32.61 -7.34
C CYS A 94 11.33 -32.81 -8.84
N VAL A 95 11.81 -31.90 -9.70
CA VAL A 95 11.76 -31.99 -11.16
C VAL A 95 12.97 -32.75 -11.66
N ARG A 96 14.17 -32.30 -11.27
CA ARG A 96 15.47 -32.90 -11.61
C ARG A 96 15.75 -34.20 -10.84
N ARG A 97 14.99 -34.49 -9.77
CA ARG A 97 15.11 -35.66 -8.87
C ARG A 97 16.53 -35.89 -8.34
N ARG A 98 17.18 -34.80 -7.91
CA ARG A 98 18.52 -34.81 -7.33
C ARG A 98 18.64 -33.78 -6.21
N TYR A 99 19.70 -33.88 -5.42
CA TYR A 99 20.10 -32.78 -4.55
C TYR A 99 20.69 -31.63 -5.38
N VAL A 100 20.37 -30.40 -4.97
CA VAL A 100 20.95 -29.15 -5.47
C VAL A 100 21.32 -28.27 -4.27
N LEU A 101 22.24 -27.33 -4.47
CA LEU A 101 22.61 -26.33 -3.48
C LEU A 101 21.91 -24.99 -3.77
N ILE A 102 21.33 -24.38 -2.74
CA ILE A 102 20.66 -23.09 -2.83
C ILE A 102 21.37 -22.05 -1.98
N ARG A 103 21.73 -20.91 -2.60
CA ARG A 103 22.21 -19.69 -1.92
C ARG A 103 21.25 -18.55 -2.23
N PRO A 104 20.24 -18.28 -1.39
CA PRO A 104 19.32 -17.18 -1.61
C PRO A 104 20.03 -15.84 -1.39
N TRP A 105 19.50 -14.77 -1.99
CA TRP A 105 20.00 -13.40 -1.80
C TRP A 105 18.84 -12.42 -1.75
N LEU A 106 18.96 -11.37 -0.94
CA LEU A 106 17.92 -10.36 -0.77
C LEU A 106 17.85 -9.45 -1.98
N LEU A 107 16.75 -9.50 -2.72
CA LEU A 107 16.53 -8.74 -3.95
C LEU A 107 16.09 -7.30 -3.66
N PHE A 108 15.09 -7.14 -2.79
CA PHE A 108 14.66 -5.85 -2.22
C PHE A 108 13.78 -6.08 -0.98
N LEU A 109 13.60 -5.01 -0.18
CA LEU A 109 12.77 -4.96 1.01
C LEU A 109 11.61 -3.95 0.79
N PRO A 110 10.41 -4.42 0.42
CA PRO A 110 9.22 -3.58 0.34
C PRO A 110 8.62 -3.42 1.74
N GLY A 111 8.08 -2.24 2.01
CA GLY A 111 7.40 -1.88 3.24
C GLY A 111 6.71 -0.52 3.05
N ASP A 112 6.03 -0.03 4.08
CA ASP A 112 5.55 1.35 4.05
C ASP A 112 6.72 2.35 4.22
N ASN A 113 6.45 3.66 4.14
CA ASN A 113 7.51 4.66 4.20
C ASN A 113 8.23 4.74 5.57
N PRO A 114 7.52 4.72 6.72
CA PRO A 114 8.10 4.47 8.04
C PRO A 114 9.02 3.23 8.12
N MET A 115 8.53 2.04 7.76
CA MET A 115 9.31 0.80 7.84
C MET A 115 10.52 0.80 6.91
N GLN A 116 10.41 1.40 5.73
CA GLN A 116 11.54 1.59 4.82
C GLN A 116 12.52 2.68 5.28
N ALA A 117 12.10 3.64 6.11
CA ALA A 117 13.00 4.58 6.77
C ALA A 117 13.75 3.89 7.93
N GLU A 118 13.05 3.09 8.75
CA GLU A 118 13.69 2.27 9.80
C GLU A 118 14.72 1.31 9.20
N ALA A 119 14.34 0.55 8.17
CA ALA A 119 15.25 -0.34 7.45
C ALA A 119 16.48 0.38 6.89
N ALA A 120 16.36 1.65 6.48
CA ALA A 120 17.46 2.48 5.99
C ALA A 120 18.20 3.28 7.08
N SER A 121 17.92 3.04 8.37
CA SER A 121 18.43 3.81 9.52
C SER A 121 18.26 5.33 9.36
N HIS A 122 17.09 5.74 8.85
CA HIS A 122 16.76 7.11 8.45
C HIS A 122 15.64 7.70 9.32
N ILE A 123 15.76 8.99 9.67
CA ILE A 123 14.88 9.69 10.64
C ILE A 123 13.57 10.24 10.04
N GLY A 124 13.30 9.98 8.75
CA GLY A 124 12.10 10.50 8.08
C GLY A 124 12.03 12.03 8.04
N MET A 125 10.85 12.58 8.32
CA MET A 125 10.55 14.01 8.19
C MET A 125 11.19 14.90 9.27
N GLN A 126 11.68 14.35 10.38
CA GLN A 126 12.36 15.14 11.42
C GLN A 126 13.74 15.64 10.96
N GLY A 127 14.32 15.02 9.93
CA GLY A 127 15.65 15.36 9.43
C GLY A 127 15.61 16.48 8.39
N ASN A 128 16.65 17.32 8.37
CA ASN A 128 16.87 18.27 7.28
C ASN A 128 16.97 17.53 5.93
N GLN A 129 17.66 16.39 5.90
CA GLN A 129 17.81 15.53 4.73
C GLN A 129 16.78 14.40 4.74
N PHE A 130 15.50 14.75 4.54
CA PHE A 130 14.35 13.87 4.79
C PHE A 130 14.17 12.69 3.83
N CYS A 131 14.95 12.59 2.75
CA CYS A 131 14.90 11.43 1.86
C CYS A 131 15.81 10.29 2.36
N ARG A 132 15.29 9.05 2.35
CA ARG A 132 16.07 7.84 2.68
C ARG A 132 17.02 7.38 1.56
N ARG A 133 16.98 7.98 0.37
CA ARG A 133 17.76 7.57 -0.82
C ARG A 133 18.79 8.59 -1.30
N CYS A 134 18.57 9.86 -1.02
CA CYS A 134 19.45 10.97 -1.39
C CYS A 134 19.47 12.03 -0.27
N HIS A 135 20.22 13.11 -0.45
CA HIS A 135 20.37 14.18 0.56
C HIS A 135 19.37 15.34 0.39
N ALA A 136 18.26 15.13 -0.33
CA ALA A 136 17.26 16.16 -0.58
C ALA A 136 16.57 16.69 0.69
N GLY A 137 16.20 17.97 0.66
CA GLY A 137 15.68 18.72 1.78
C GLY A 137 16.55 19.94 2.08
N GLY A 138 16.80 20.20 3.36
CA GLY A 138 17.47 21.39 3.88
C GLY A 138 16.73 21.94 5.11
N THR A 139 17.14 23.10 5.61
CA THR A 139 16.36 23.82 6.63
C THR A 139 15.02 24.28 6.04
N LYS A 140 14.09 24.75 6.89
CA LYS A 140 12.79 25.25 6.40
C LYS A 140 12.98 26.40 5.40
N GLU A 141 13.90 27.31 5.72
CA GLU A 141 14.21 28.52 4.95
C GLU A 141 14.76 28.18 3.57
N PHE A 142 15.62 27.16 3.46
CA PHE A 142 16.10 26.65 2.18
C PHE A 142 14.98 25.96 1.39
N LYS A 143 14.18 25.09 2.03
CA LYS A 143 13.03 24.43 1.38
C LYS A 143 11.97 25.42 0.87
N GLU A 144 11.93 26.63 1.41
CA GLU A 144 11.05 27.73 1.01
C GLU A 144 11.76 28.80 0.13
N SER A 145 13.03 28.60 -0.25
CA SER A 145 13.78 29.51 -1.15
C SER A 145 13.58 29.16 -2.64
N ASP A 146 13.91 30.11 -3.53
CA ASP A 146 13.76 29.90 -4.98
C ASP A 146 14.79 28.90 -5.54
N GLU A 147 15.91 28.71 -4.84
CA GLU A 147 16.96 27.74 -5.15
C GLU A 147 16.63 26.35 -4.59
N GLY A 148 16.12 26.29 -3.34
CA GLY A 148 15.90 25.04 -2.62
C GLY A 148 14.55 24.38 -2.90
N TYR A 149 13.49 25.14 -3.17
CA TYR A 149 12.16 24.59 -3.47
C TYR A 149 12.14 23.68 -4.72
N PRO A 150 12.77 24.02 -5.86
CA PRO A 150 12.85 23.14 -7.03
C PRO A 150 13.50 21.78 -6.72
N THR A 151 14.46 21.73 -5.79
CA THR A 151 15.21 20.50 -5.44
C THR A 151 14.31 19.41 -4.87
N LEU A 152 13.19 19.79 -4.24
CA LEU A 152 12.22 18.87 -3.64
C LEU A 152 11.51 18.00 -4.68
N MET A 153 11.49 18.43 -5.95
CA MET A 153 10.84 17.73 -7.05
C MET A 153 11.82 16.91 -7.92
N MET A 154 13.11 16.93 -7.59
CA MET A 154 14.16 16.26 -8.36
C MET A 154 14.62 14.98 -7.65
N ALA A 155 14.50 13.83 -8.30
CA ALA A 155 15.09 12.56 -7.85
C ALA A 155 16.60 12.65 -7.61
N SER A 156 17.24 13.61 -8.29
CA SER A 156 18.60 14.05 -8.04
C SER A 156 18.73 15.56 -8.30
N THR A 157 18.74 16.36 -7.23
CA THR A 157 19.72 17.46 -7.17
C THR A 157 21.12 16.88 -7.37
N PRO A 158 22.09 17.63 -7.94
CA PRO A 158 23.18 17.03 -8.70
C PRO A 158 24.09 16.09 -7.88
N GLY A 159 23.90 14.79 -8.10
CA GLY A 159 24.93 13.76 -7.91
C GLY A 159 24.98 13.01 -6.57
N VAL A 160 24.23 13.37 -5.52
CA VAL A 160 24.42 12.76 -4.18
C VAL A 160 23.26 11.87 -3.73
N LEU A 161 23.35 10.59 -4.08
CA LEU A 161 22.62 9.50 -3.40
C LEU A 161 23.26 9.21 -2.04
N ARG A 162 22.49 8.60 -1.13
CA ARG A 162 23.03 8.04 0.11
C ARG A 162 23.80 6.74 -0.17
N GLU A 163 24.84 6.51 0.63
CA GLU A 163 25.67 5.31 0.60
C GLU A 163 25.58 4.59 1.94
N ALA A 164 25.41 3.27 1.94
CA ALA A 164 25.23 2.49 3.17
C ALA A 164 26.41 2.63 4.13
N GLU A 165 27.64 2.76 3.60
CA GLU A 165 28.85 2.97 4.39
C GLU A 165 28.84 4.32 5.11
N LYS A 166 28.51 5.42 4.42
CA LYS A 166 28.40 6.76 5.04
C LYS A 166 27.29 6.81 6.10
N THR A 167 26.24 6.00 5.94
CA THR A 167 25.20 5.79 6.96
C THR A 167 25.75 4.98 8.15
N ARG A 168 26.49 3.89 7.94
CA ARG A 168 27.21 3.12 8.98
C ARG A 168 28.16 4.01 9.77
N GLU A 169 29.05 4.74 9.10
CA GLU A 169 29.95 5.71 9.72
C GLU A 169 29.20 6.75 10.57
N ALA A 170 28.05 7.25 10.10
CA ALA A 170 27.25 8.22 10.85
C ALA A 170 26.67 7.62 12.14
N ILE A 171 26.30 6.34 12.13
CA ILE A 171 25.84 5.61 13.32
C ILE A 171 27.01 5.34 14.29
N VAL A 172 28.18 4.96 13.78
CA VAL A 172 29.41 4.81 14.59
C VAL A 172 29.81 6.14 15.23
N ARG A 173 29.77 7.25 14.48
CA ARG A 173 29.95 8.61 15.01
C ARG A 173 28.89 8.96 16.08
N GLN A 174 27.63 8.54 15.92
CA GLN A 174 26.59 8.73 16.95
C GLN A 174 26.85 7.88 18.21
N LEU A 175 27.36 6.65 18.08
CA LEU A 175 27.76 5.83 19.23
C LEU A 175 28.94 6.45 19.98
N ILE A 176 29.94 6.98 19.28
CA ILE A 176 31.05 7.74 19.86
C ILE A 176 30.54 9.01 20.55
N MET A 177 29.70 9.80 19.87
CA MET A 177 29.08 10.99 20.46
C MET A 177 28.29 10.65 21.73
N ALA A 178 27.66 9.47 21.83
CA ALA A 178 26.93 9.03 23.01
C ALA A 178 27.80 8.74 24.24
N THR A 179 29.13 8.58 24.08
CA THR A 179 30.03 8.46 25.24
C THR A 179 30.40 9.82 25.86
N HIS A 180 30.06 10.94 25.22
CA HIS A 180 30.37 12.27 25.73
C HIS A 180 29.38 12.81 26.77
N ALA A 181 29.91 13.46 27.80
CA ALA A 181 29.15 14.19 28.80
C ALA A 181 28.23 15.25 28.14
N ALA A 182 26.91 15.08 28.32
CA ALA A 182 25.84 15.90 27.74
C ALA A 182 25.52 15.67 26.24
N ALA A 183 25.90 14.51 25.68
CA ALA A 183 25.63 14.10 24.28
C ALA A 183 24.21 14.31 23.74
N GLU A 184 23.17 14.27 24.58
CA GLU A 184 21.76 14.24 24.19
C GLU A 184 21.34 15.32 23.17
N LYS A 185 21.74 16.58 23.37
CA LYS A 185 21.47 17.64 22.37
C LYS A 185 22.36 17.49 21.11
N PRO A 186 23.70 17.42 21.21
CA PRO A 186 24.57 17.18 20.06
C PRO A 186 24.14 15.99 19.17
N LEU A 187 23.68 14.89 19.78
CA LEU A 187 23.14 13.74 19.07
C LEU A 187 21.88 14.08 18.29
N LYS A 188 20.90 14.73 18.93
CA LYS A 188 19.67 15.15 18.24
C LYS A 188 19.98 16.11 17.09
N ASP A 189 20.87 17.08 17.31
CA ASP A 189 21.27 18.04 16.28
C ASP A 189 21.99 17.33 15.11
N ALA A 190 22.86 16.34 15.37
CA ALA A 190 23.56 15.57 14.34
C ALA A 190 22.66 14.59 13.58
N MET A 191 21.72 13.91 14.28
CA MET A 191 20.70 13.05 13.65
C MET A 191 19.79 13.88 12.73
N THR A 192 19.34 15.05 13.18
CA THR A 192 18.56 16.00 12.36
C THR A 192 19.35 16.50 11.14
N ALA A 193 20.63 16.85 11.31
CA ALA A 193 21.45 17.37 10.21
C ALA A 193 21.74 16.32 9.12
N THR A 194 22.09 15.09 9.52
CA THR A 194 22.44 13.98 8.60
C THR A 194 21.22 13.21 8.07
N GLY A 195 20.08 13.32 8.75
CA GLY A 195 18.91 12.46 8.54
C GLY A 195 19.10 11.00 9.00
N VAL A 196 20.21 10.66 9.66
CA VAL A 196 20.53 9.28 10.09
C VAL A 196 20.11 9.08 11.54
N LYS A 197 19.30 8.05 11.79
CA LYS A 197 18.90 7.57 13.13
C LYS A 197 18.64 6.07 13.02
N ASP A 198 19.47 5.27 13.68
CA ASP A 198 19.33 3.81 13.64
C ASP A 198 18.48 3.27 14.80
N SER A 199 17.39 2.56 14.51
CA SER A 199 16.55 1.94 15.56
C SER A 199 17.31 0.85 16.33
N PHE A 200 18.27 0.19 15.67
CA PHE A 200 19.05 -0.90 16.27
C PHE A 200 20.15 -0.38 17.23
N ALA A 201 20.83 0.72 16.89
CA ALA A 201 21.76 1.41 17.80
C ALA A 201 21.07 2.21 18.93
N THR A 202 19.84 2.70 18.70
CA THR A 202 19.13 3.61 19.62
C THR A 202 19.02 3.12 21.08
N PRO A 203 18.71 1.83 21.39
CA PRO A 203 18.71 1.32 22.76
C PRO A 203 20.04 1.50 23.49
N LEU A 204 21.17 1.29 22.81
CA LEU A 204 22.51 1.46 23.40
C LEU A 204 22.85 2.94 23.58
N ILE A 205 22.53 3.79 22.59
CA ILE A 205 22.66 5.25 22.71
C ILE A 205 21.85 5.77 23.90
N ASN A 206 20.60 5.33 24.07
CA ASN A 206 19.74 5.72 25.19
C ASN A 206 20.29 5.23 26.55
N ARG A 207 20.84 4.02 26.62
CA ARG A 207 21.54 3.50 27.82
C ARG A 207 22.73 4.39 28.19
N LEU A 208 23.59 4.74 27.23
CA LEU A 208 24.74 5.62 27.45
C LEU A 208 24.32 7.02 27.89
N ILE A 209 23.29 7.62 27.27
CA ILE A 209 22.72 8.91 27.70
C ILE A 209 22.18 8.83 29.13
N ALA A 210 21.45 7.76 29.48
CA ALA A 210 20.88 7.57 30.81
C ALA A 210 21.98 7.39 31.88
N MET A 211 22.96 6.53 31.63
CA MET A 211 24.14 6.37 32.48
C MET A 211 24.89 7.70 32.64
N GLY A 212 25.13 8.41 31.53
CA GLY A 212 25.77 9.73 31.55
C GLY A 212 24.97 10.79 32.30
N LYS A 213 23.63 10.71 32.34
CA LYS A 213 22.79 11.58 33.18
C LYS A 213 22.95 11.23 34.67
N THR A 214 22.99 9.95 35.03
CA THR A 214 23.19 9.48 36.41
C THR A 214 24.58 9.80 36.93
N LEU A 215 25.64 9.51 36.15
CA LEU A 215 27.04 9.73 36.57
C LEU A 215 27.39 11.20 36.82
N ARG A 216 26.66 12.15 36.19
CA ARG A 216 26.80 13.60 36.39
C ARG A 216 25.88 14.17 37.48
N ARG A 217 25.05 13.35 38.13
CA ARG A 217 24.32 13.73 39.35
C ARG A 217 25.15 13.36 40.58
N SER A 218 25.08 14.22 41.59
CA SER A 218 25.46 13.88 42.95
C SER A 218 24.28 13.16 43.63
N THR A 219 24.58 12.11 44.38
CA THR A 219 23.69 11.46 45.35
C THR A 219 24.23 11.73 46.76
N GLU A 220 23.50 11.30 47.79
CA GLU A 220 23.95 11.45 49.19
C GLU A 220 25.27 10.70 49.43
N ASP A 221 25.42 9.50 48.88
CA ASP A 221 26.63 8.68 48.99
C ASP A 221 27.77 9.05 48.03
N ARG A 222 27.54 9.94 47.04
CA ARG A 222 28.47 10.10 45.91
C ARG A 222 28.45 11.47 45.26
N ALA A 223 29.61 12.10 45.14
CA ALA A 223 29.80 13.30 44.33
C ALA A 223 29.44 13.06 42.84
N ALA A 224 29.13 14.14 42.13
CA ALA A 224 29.05 14.12 40.67
C ALA A 224 30.47 14.00 40.09
N LEU A 225 30.67 13.07 39.16
CA LEU A 225 31.95 12.85 38.47
C LEU A 225 32.27 14.01 37.51
N THR A 226 33.55 14.15 37.17
CA THR A 226 33.99 15.09 36.12
C THR A 226 33.52 14.63 34.73
N PRO A 227 33.44 15.53 33.73
CA PRO A 227 33.14 15.12 32.35
C PRO A 227 34.11 14.05 31.82
N GLU A 228 35.37 14.10 32.21
CA GLU A 228 36.43 13.22 31.72
C GLU A 228 36.29 11.79 32.27
N GLU A 229 35.98 11.67 33.57
CA GLU A 229 35.62 10.41 34.24
C GLU A 229 34.33 9.80 33.66
N VAL A 230 33.32 10.62 33.41
CA VAL A 230 32.06 10.21 32.78
C VAL A 230 32.33 9.66 31.37
N ASN A 231 33.12 10.38 30.56
CA ASN A 231 33.49 9.94 29.22
C ASN A 231 34.24 8.60 29.25
N ALA A 232 35.17 8.40 30.20
CA ALA A 232 35.90 7.15 30.34
C ALA A 232 34.97 5.95 30.63
N LEU A 233 34.07 6.09 31.61
CA LEU A 233 33.12 5.03 31.99
C LEU A 233 32.12 4.71 30.87
N LEU A 234 31.68 5.71 30.09
CA LEU A 234 30.78 5.49 28.95
C LEU A 234 31.51 4.86 27.75
N THR A 235 32.78 5.19 27.52
CA THR A 235 33.62 4.47 26.54
C THR A 235 33.85 3.02 26.95
N GLU A 236 34.15 2.74 28.23
CA GLU A 236 34.27 1.37 28.74
C GLU A 236 32.97 0.57 28.52
N GLU A 237 31.82 1.17 28.81
CA GLU A 237 30.51 0.56 28.58
C GLU A 237 30.25 0.25 27.10
N LEU A 238 30.53 1.19 26.20
CA LEU A 238 30.41 0.96 24.75
C LEU A 238 31.36 -0.15 24.28
N MET A 239 32.59 -0.19 24.80
CA MET A 239 33.60 -1.19 24.41
C MET A 239 33.26 -2.62 24.88
N LYS A 240 32.37 -2.81 25.85
CA LYS A 240 31.80 -4.14 26.17
C LYS A 240 30.95 -4.70 25.01
N HIS A 241 30.43 -3.83 24.15
CA HIS A 241 29.63 -4.19 22.99
C HIS A 241 30.42 -4.32 21.68
N LYS A 242 31.76 -4.12 21.68
CA LYS A 242 32.59 -4.14 20.45
C LYS A 242 32.60 -5.47 19.66
N ASN A 243 32.19 -6.57 20.30
CA ASN A 243 32.06 -7.89 19.65
C ASN A 243 30.59 -8.24 19.33
N ALA A 244 29.66 -7.32 19.54
CA ALA A 244 28.23 -7.50 19.27
C ALA A 244 27.83 -6.60 18.08
N PRO A 245 26.89 -7.05 17.22
CA PRO A 245 26.29 -6.14 16.26
C PRO A 245 25.48 -5.07 17.00
N VAL A 246 25.86 -3.80 16.83
CA VAL A 246 25.19 -2.62 17.40
C VAL A 246 24.69 -1.65 16.32
N VAL A 247 24.86 -2.02 15.05
CA VAL A 247 24.43 -1.25 13.86
C VAL A 247 23.51 -2.15 13.02
N ASN A 248 22.49 -1.55 12.39
CA ASN A 248 21.58 -2.18 11.43
C ASN A 248 22.27 -3.25 10.53
N PRO A 249 21.78 -4.51 10.56
CA PRO A 249 22.39 -5.64 9.84
C PRO A 249 22.31 -5.53 8.30
N LEU A 250 21.42 -4.68 7.77
CA LEU A 250 21.28 -4.45 6.32
C LEU A 250 22.43 -3.63 5.74
N LEU A 251 23.02 -2.72 6.53
CA LEU A 251 24.12 -1.85 6.08
C LEU A 251 25.41 -2.66 5.77
N THR A 252 25.54 -3.85 6.36
CA THR A 252 26.68 -4.78 6.14
C THR A 252 26.28 -6.04 5.37
N LEU A 253 25.14 -6.05 4.67
CA LEU A 253 24.68 -7.20 3.89
C LEU A 253 25.23 -7.18 2.47
N LYS A 254 26.31 -7.94 2.23
CA LYS A 254 26.95 -8.03 0.91
C LYS A 254 25.96 -8.44 -0.20
N GLY A 255 25.84 -7.56 -1.20
CA GLY A 255 24.94 -7.71 -2.34
C GLY A 255 23.62 -6.93 -2.24
N PHE A 256 23.41 -6.19 -1.15
CA PHE A 256 22.22 -5.37 -0.90
C PHE A 256 22.64 -3.95 -0.49
N ASP A 257 22.02 -2.92 -1.08
CA ASP A 257 22.26 -1.52 -0.73
C ASP A 257 20.93 -0.92 -0.25
N VAL A 258 20.81 -0.64 1.04
CA VAL A 258 19.51 -0.28 1.64
C VAL A 258 18.91 1.02 1.08
N HIS A 259 19.71 1.93 0.52
CA HIS A 259 19.24 3.16 -0.11
C HIS A 259 18.80 2.94 -1.57
N LYS A 260 19.12 1.79 -2.16
CA LYS A 260 18.72 1.36 -3.51
C LYS A 260 17.77 0.16 -3.54
N ASP A 261 17.69 -0.60 -2.45
CA ASP A 261 16.94 -1.85 -2.28
C ASP A 261 15.77 -1.74 -1.28
N THR A 262 15.44 -0.52 -0.84
CA THR A 262 14.13 -0.16 -0.26
C THR A 262 13.30 0.63 -1.29
N PRO A 263 12.79 0.00 -2.36
CA PRO A 263 12.17 0.68 -3.49
C PRO A 263 10.90 1.44 -3.10
N VAL A 264 10.48 2.38 -3.95
CA VAL A 264 9.25 3.16 -3.76
C VAL A 264 8.02 2.24 -3.78
N GLU A 265 7.35 2.10 -2.64
CA GLU A 265 6.12 1.30 -2.53
C GLU A 265 4.90 2.10 -3.06
N PRO A 266 4.19 1.61 -4.11
CA PRO A 266 3.09 2.34 -4.75
C PRO A 266 1.89 2.67 -3.85
N LEU A 267 1.45 1.76 -2.99
CA LEU A 267 0.22 1.89 -2.22
C LEU A 267 0.34 2.98 -1.14
N HIS A 268 1.46 3.00 -0.42
CA HIS A 268 1.73 3.97 0.65
C HIS A 268 2.22 5.32 0.12
N THR A 269 2.92 5.34 -1.02
CA THR A 269 3.52 6.58 -1.57
C THR A 269 2.56 7.31 -2.53
N HIS A 270 1.84 6.59 -3.40
CA HIS A 270 0.93 7.19 -4.38
C HIS A 270 -0.52 7.21 -3.90
N LEU A 271 -1.10 6.07 -3.52
CA LEU A 271 -2.53 5.99 -3.16
C LEU A 271 -2.83 6.58 -1.77
N LEU A 272 -2.10 6.16 -0.73
CA LEU A 272 -2.17 6.69 0.63
C LEU A 272 -1.22 7.89 0.85
N GLY A 273 -0.58 8.35 -0.23
CA GLY A 273 0.13 9.63 -0.31
C GLY A 273 -0.61 10.59 -1.23
N LEU A 274 -0.10 10.83 -2.44
CA LEU A 274 -0.59 11.86 -3.35
C LEU A 274 -2.12 11.84 -3.59
N ILE A 275 -2.72 10.69 -3.91
CA ILE A 275 -4.17 10.58 -4.14
C ILE A 275 -4.95 10.95 -2.87
N LYS A 276 -4.50 10.51 -1.68
CA LYS A 276 -5.09 10.88 -0.39
C LYS A 276 -4.93 12.38 -0.06
N TYR A 277 -3.81 12.99 -0.43
CA TYR A 277 -3.57 14.43 -0.24
C TYR A 277 -4.46 15.29 -1.14
N PHE A 278 -4.52 14.99 -2.44
CA PHE A 278 -5.42 15.68 -3.36
C PHE A 278 -6.90 15.39 -3.07
N TRP A 279 -7.24 14.21 -2.56
CA TRP A 279 -8.58 13.93 -2.03
C TRP A 279 -8.97 14.90 -0.90
N ALA A 280 -8.10 15.10 0.10
CA ALA A 280 -8.38 16.01 1.20
C ALA A 280 -8.57 17.47 0.72
N GLN A 281 -7.71 17.93 -0.19
CA GLN A 281 -7.87 19.25 -0.81
C GLN A 281 -9.20 19.34 -1.60
N THR A 282 -9.57 18.29 -2.34
CA THR A 282 -10.78 18.30 -3.17
C THR A 282 -12.06 18.28 -2.35
N VAL A 283 -12.11 17.47 -1.28
CA VAL A 283 -13.22 17.48 -0.31
C VAL A 283 -13.44 18.91 0.20
N TRP A 284 -12.39 19.60 0.63
CA TRP A 284 -12.51 20.96 1.14
C TRP A 284 -12.97 21.97 0.08
N VAL A 285 -12.44 21.92 -1.15
CA VAL A 285 -12.89 22.80 -2.25
C VAL A 285 -14.38 22.60 -2.53
N LEU A 286 -14.85 21.35 -2.52
CA LEU A 286 -16.24 21.00 -2.77
C LEU A 286 -17.18 21.34 -1.60
N GLU A 287 -16.73 21.18 -0.35
CA GLU A 287 -17.48 21.61 0.84
C GLU A 287 -17.61 23.14 0.88
N LYS A 288 -16.49 23.86 0.73
CA LYS A 288 -16.43 25.33 0.77
C LYS A 288 -17.21 25.99 -0.38
N SER A 289 -17.37 25.32 -1.51
CA SER A 289 -18.19 25.79 -2.64
C SER A 289 -19.64 25.28 -2.61
N GLY A 290 -20.03 24.49 -1.60
CA GLY A 290 -21.37 23.88 -1.51
C GLY A 290 -21.64 22.75 -2.52
N LYS A 291 -20.67 22.41 -3.38
CA LYS A 291 -20.81 21.44 -4.48
C LYS A 291 -20.64 19.96 -4.05
N PHE A 292 -20.37 19.68 -2.78
CA PHE A 292 -20.08 18.31 -2.31
C PHE A 292 -21.23 17.31 -2.55
N HIS A 293 -22.50 17.76 -2.53
CA HIS A 293 -23.63 16.89 -2.87
C HIS A 293 -23.74 16.62 -4.39
N SER A 294 -23.39 17.59 -5.24
CA SER A 294 -23.27 17.37 -6.69
C SER A 294 -22.16 16.37 -7.00
N PHE A 295 -21.03 16.44 -6.28
CA PHE A 295 -19.95 15.47 -6.38
C PHE A 295 -20.40 14.04 -5.98
N GLN A 296 -21.14 13.91 -4.88
CA GLN A 296 -21.74 12.63 -4.46
C GLN A 296 -22.69 12.08 -5.54
N THR A 297 -23.51 12.97 -6.14
CA THR A 297 -24.41 12.65 -7.26
C THR A 297 -23.63 12.13 -8.47
N HIS A 298 -22.56 12.82 -8.87
CA HIS A 298 -21.68 12.37 -9.95
C HIS A 298 -21.08 10.98 -9.63
N LEU A 299 -20.49 10.82 -8.44
CA LEU A 299 -19.83 9.60 -7.99
C LEU A 299 -20.78 8.38 -7.95
N ASN A 300 -22.05 8.59 -7.60
CA ASN A 300 -23.09 7.55 -7.63
C ASN A 300 -23.53 7.15 -9.05
N SER A 301 -23.12 7.89 -10.09
CA SER A 301 -23.62 7.77 -11.47
C SER A 301 -22.57 7.30 -12.47
N LEU A 302 -21.31 7.14 -12.06
CA LEU A 302 -20.22 6.73 -12.95
C LEU A 302 -20.41 5.28 -13.40
N ASN A 303 -20.17 5.04 -14.69
CA ASN A 303 -20.11 3.69 -15.24
C ASN A 303 -18.92 2.92 -14.64
N GLN A 304 -19.16 1.69 -14.19
CA GLN A 304 -18.17 0.86 -13.49
C GLN A 304 -17.66 -0.32 -14.34
N ASP A 305 -18.29 -0.60 -15.48
CA ASP A 305 -17.84 -1.66 -16.38
C ASP A 305 -16.43 -1.38 -16.91
N GLY A 306 -15.66 -2.44 -17.14
CA GLY A 306 -14.24 -2.36 -17.52
C GLY A 306 -13.27 -1.96 -16.40
N LEU A 307 -13.71 -1.33 -15.30
CA LEU A 307 -12.83 -0.92 -14.19
C LEU A 307 -12.40 -2.07 -13.28
N ASN A 308 -13.16 -3.17 -13.23
CA ASN A 308 -12.88 -4.36 -12.39
C ASN A 308 -12.56 -4.01 -10.91
N ILE A 309 -13.33 -3.08 -10.37
CA ILE A 309 -13.30 -2.60 -8.98
C ILE A 309 -14.48 -3.19 -8.17
N PRO A 310 -14.43 -3.15 -6.83
CA PRO A 310 -15.64 -3.23 -6.00
C PRO A 310 -16.62 -2.09 -6.34
N ASN A 311 -17.91 -2.30 -6.12
CA ASN A 311 -18.96 -1.32 -6.41
C ASN A 311 -18.63 0.06 -5.79
N ILE A 312 -18.74 1.14 -6.57
CA ILE A 312 -18.55 2.53 -6.11
C ILE A 312 -19.69 2.89 -5.14
N MET A 313 -19.42 2.75 -3.85
CA MET A 313 -20.33 3.17 -2.77
C MET A 313 -20.17 4.68 -2.52
N GLY A 314 -20.59 5.52 -3.47
CA GLY A 314 -20.41 6.97 -3.42
C GLY A 314 -20.93 7.60 -2.13
N ASP A 315 -22.12 7.20 -1.69
CA ASP A 315 -22.73 7.63 -0.42
C ASP A 315 -21.87 7.30 0.82
N TYR A 316 -21.24 6.11 0.84
CA TYR A 316 -20.30 5.71 1.89
C TYR A 316 -19.00 6.53 1.80
N MET A 317 -18.46 6.71 0.60
CA MET A 317 -17.19 7.41 0.38
C MET A 317 -17.29 8.90 0.72
N CYS A 318 -18.45 9.52 0.50
CA CYS A 318 -18.73 10.90 0.92
C CYS A 318 -19.02 11.00 2.43
N ARG A 319 -19.75 10.04 3.02
CA ARG A 319 -20.04 10.02 4.47
C ARG A 319 -18.75 9.83 5.29
N TYR A 320 -17.97 8.79 4.97
CA TYR A 320 -16.74 8.41 5.67
C TYR A 320 -15.49 8.93 4.95
N ARG A 321 -15.56 10.15 4.39
CA ARG A 321 -14.50 10.78 3.57
C ARG A 321 -13.12 10.87 4.24
N GLY A 322 -13.04 10.80 5.57
CA GLY A 322 -11.78 10.64 6.30
C GLY A 322 -11.24 9.21 6.35
N GLY A 323 -12.10 8.25 6.71
CA GLY A 323 -11.76 6.83 6.89
C GLY A 323 -11.57 6.03 5.59
N LEU A 324 -11.10 6.67 4.51
CA LEU A 324 -10.85 5.97 3.24
C LEU A 324 -9.51 5.24 3.26
N ILE A 325 -9.49 4.06 2.64
CA ILE A 325 -8.35 3.13 2.59
C ILE A 325 -7.90 2.91 1.14
N GLY A 326 -6.77 2.23 0.94
CA GLY A 326 -6.13 2.03 -0.38
C GLY A 326 -7.07 1.64 -1.52
N LYS A 327 -8.01 0.70 -1.28
CA LYS A 327 -9.00 0.28 -2.31
C LYS A 327 -9.92 1.42 -2.78
N HIS A 328 -10.26 2.36 -1.89
CA HIS A 328 -11.08 3.53 -2.22
C HIS A 328 -10.26 4.54 -3.02
N PHE A 329 -9.00 4.80 -2.64
CA PHE A 329 -8.11 5.68 -3.40
C PHE A 329 -7.76 5.12 -4.79
N LYS A 330 -7.55 3.80 -4.92
CA LYS A 330 -7.38 3.08 -6.20
C LYS A 330 -8.64 3.08 -7.09
N THR A 331 -9.80 3.37 -6.48
CA THR A 331 -11.06 3.58 -7.20
C THR A 331 -11.15 5.03 -7.67
N LEU A 332 -10.98 5.99 -6.76
CA LEU A 332 -10.96 7.42 -7.05
C LEU A 332 -9.95 7.77 -8.16
N SER A 333 -8.72 7.25 -8.08
CA SER A 333 -7.67 7.50 -9.08
C SER A 333 -8.03 7.14 -10.53
N GLN A 334 -9.04 6.28 -10.73
CA GLN A 334 -9.52 5.88 -12.06
C GLN A 334 -10.73 6.70 -12.54
N VAL A 335 -11.44 7.40 -11.66
CA VAL A 335 -12.76 7.99 -11.98
C VAL A 335 -12.94 9.44 -11.54
N MET A 336 -12.03 9.97 -10.71
CA MET A 336 -12.19 11.27 -10.05
C MET A 336 -12.27 12.42 -11.05
N ALA A 337 -11.50 12.36 -12.15
CA ALA A 337 -11.53 13.36 -13.22
C ALA A 337 -12.95 13.59 -13.79
N PHE A 338 -13.78 12.55 -13.89
CA PHE A 338 -15.19 12.67 -14.29
C PHE A 338 -16.07 13.12 -13.12
N ALA A 339 -15.81 12.62 -11.91
CA ALA A 339 -16.59 12.95 -10.72
C ALA A 339 -16.50 14.45 -10.33
N VAL A 340 -15.34 15.08 -10.51
CA VAL A 340 -15.12 16.52 -10.21
C VAL A 340 -15.45 17.45 -11.38
N HIS A 341 -15.78 16.91 -12.56
CA HIS A 341 -15.97 17.70 -13.77
C HIS A 341 -17.07 18.77 -13.60
N GLY A 342 -16.77 20.02 -14.00
CA GLY A 342 -17.62 21.20 -13.78
C GLY A 342 -17.77 21.65 -12.31
N LEU A 343 -17.26 20.87 -11.35
CA LEU A 343 -17.36 21.19 -9.93
C LEU A 343 -16.15 21.97 -9.42
N VAL A 344 -14.93 21.55 -9.79
CA VAL A 344 -13.67 22.21 -9.39
C VAL A 344 -13.16 23.21 -10.42
N ASP A 345 -12.02 23.86 -10.15
CA ASP A 345 -11.34 24.73 -11.10
C ASP A 345 -10.42 23.94 -12.05
N ARG A 346 -9.89 24.60 -13.09
CA ARG A 346 -9.03 23.93 -14.09
C ARG A 346 -7.72 23.39 -13.50
N LYS A 347 -7.21 24.00 -12.43
CA LYS A 347 -6.00 23.53 -11.74
C LYS A 347 -6.23 22.17 -11.08
N LEU A 348 -7.25 22.07 -10.25
CA LEU A 348 -7.57 20.84 -9.53
C LEU A 348 -8.10 19.74 -10.46
N GLN A 349 -8.81 20.10 -11.55
CA GLN A 349 -9.12 19.17 -12.63
C GLN A 349 -7.84 18.59 -13.26
N GLY A 350 -6.93 19.46 -13.73
CA GLY A 350 -5.67 19.06 -14.36
C GLY A 350 -4.80 18.18 -13.45
N ALA A 351 -4.81 18.45 -12.14
CA ALA A 351 -4.15 17.61 -11.14
C ALA A 351 -4.75 16.19 -11.08
N TRP A 352 -6.08 16.04 -11.10
CA TRP A 352 -6.71 14.73 -11.13
C TRP A 352 -6.45 13.96 -12.43
N ASP A 353 -6.41 14.66 -13.57
CA ASP A 353 -6.05 14.07 -14.86
C ASP A 353 -4.60 13.54 -14.84
N ALA A 354 -3.66 14.33 -14.31
CA ALA A 354 -2.26 13.96 -14.17
C ALA A 354 -2.07 12.79 -13.18
N LEU A 355 -2.79 12.79 -12.07
CA LEU A 355 -2.81 11.70 -11.09
C LEU A 355 -3.38 10.41 -11.68
N GLY A 356 -4.44 10.47 -12.49
CA GLY A 356 -4.99 9.31 -13.20
C GLY A 356 -3.96 8.72 -14.17
N ARG A 357 -3.33 9.57 -15.00
CA ARG A 357 -2.25 9.21 -15.93
C ARG A 357 -1.06 8.57 -15.22
N LEU A 358 -0.64 9.12 -14.07
CA LEU A 358 0.43 8.55 -13.25
C LEU A 358 0.04 7.19 -12.66
N THR A 359 -1.20 7.04 -12.16
CA THR A 359 -1.67 5.76 -11.58
C THR A 359 -1.64 4.64 -12.61
N VAL A 360 -2.04 4.90 -13.87
CA VAL A 360 -1.97 3.93 -14.98
C VAL A 360 -0.55 3.43 -15.21
N LEU A 361 0.43 4.32 -15.22
CA LEU A 361 1.84 3.95 -15.43
C LEU A 361 2.39 3.13 -14.25
N ILE A 362 2.05 3.50 -13.01
CA ILE A 362 2.47 2.76 -11.81
C ILE A 362 1.84 1.35 -11.74
N TRP A 363 0.57 1.21 -12.14
CA TRP A 363 -0.12 -0.10 -12.16
C TRP A 363 -0.02 -0.86 -13.49
N ALA A 364 0.91 -0.48 -14.37
CA ALA A 364 1.23 -1.23 -15.58
C ALA A 364 1.60 -2.69 -15.23
N THR A 365 0.93 -3.66 -15.87
CA THR A 365 1.10 -5.09 -15.56
C THR A 365 2.22 -5.77 -16.37
N GLY A 366 2.86 -5.00 -17.27
CA GLY A 366 3.98 -5.34 -18.13
C GLY A 366 4.46 -4.07 -18.86
N ILE A 367 5.72 -4.05 -19.31
CA ILE A 367 6.35 -2.92 -20.00
C ILE A 367 6.86 -3.41 -21.34
N VAL A 368 6.41 -2.81 -22.45
CA VAL A 368 6.78 -3.21 -23.82
C VAL A 368 8.09 -2.56 -24.27
N ASN A 369 8.26 -1.26 -24.01
CA ASN A 369 9.51 -0.54 -24.16
C ASN A 369 9.84 0.16 -22.85
N MET A 370 11.00 -0.14 -22.26
CA MET A 370 11.41 0.40 -20.97
C MET A 370 11.74 1.90 -21.06
N GLU A 371 12.45 2.34 -22.10
CA GLU A 371 12.82 3.75 -22.28
C GLU A 371 11.58 4.64 -22.42
N THR A 372 10.64 4.25 -23.30
CA THR A 372 9.37 4.98 -23.48
C THR A 372 8.57 5.01 -22.17
N HIS A 373 8.49 3.89 -21.44
CA HIS A 373 7.78 3.83 -20.17
C HIS A 373 8.42 4.72 -19.10
N ILE A 374 9.75 4.71 -18.97
CA ILE A 374 10.49 5.52 -18.00
C ILE A 374 10.40 7.01 -18.32
N ASN A 375 10.46 7.40 -19.60
CA ASN A 375 10.27 8.79 -20.02
C ASN A 375 8.84 9.26 -19.73
N ASN A 376 7.82 8.43 -20.03
CA ASN A 376 6.42 8.73 -19.72
C ASN A 376 6.16 8.80 -18.21
N LEU A 377 6.78 7.91 -17.41
CA LEU A 377 6.67 7.87 -15.95
C LEU A 377 7.33 9.09 -15.32
N ARG A 378 8.54 9.47 -15.74
CA ARG A 378 9.21 10.71 -15.32
C ARG A 378 8.36 11.94 -15.69
N ALA A 379 7.77 11.99 -16.88
CA ALA A 379 6.89 13.09 -17.29
C ALA A 379 5.55 13.11 -16.51
N ALA A 380 5.03 11.96 -16.08
CA ALA A 380 3.84 11.88 -15.24
C ALA A 380 4.11 12.31 -13.79
N ILE A 381 5.24 11.89 -13.21
CA ILE A 381 5.65 12.33 -11.87
C ILE A 381 5.92 13.84 -11.87
N ASN A 382 6.66 14.36 -12.85
CA ASN A 382 6.93 15.81 -12.95
C ASN A 382 5.63 16.63 -13.05
N GLU A 383 4.68 16.24 -13.91
CA GLU A 383 3.40 16.98 -14.03
C GLU A 383 2.59 16.95 -12.73
N VAL A 384 2.54 15.82 -12.01
CA VAL A 384 1.85 15.73 -10.72
C VAL A 384 2.54 16.55 -9.62
N LEU A 385 3.88 16.64 -9.64
CA LEU A 385 4.64 17.49 -8.72
C LEU A 385 4.47 18.98 -9.05
N ASP A 386 4.38 19.35 -10.33
CA ASP A 386 4.05 20.71 -10.75
C ASP A 386 2.61 21.08 -10.36
N CYS A 387 1.64 20.16 -10.56
CA CYS A 387 0.28 20.32 -10.04
C CYS A 387 0.26 20.49 -8.51
N ALA A 388 1.13 19.80 -7.77
CA ALA A 388 1.27 20.01 -6.33
C ALA A 388 1.87 21.40 -6.00
N ALA A 389 2.85 21.87 -6.76
CA ALA A 389 3.40 23.22 -6.61
C ALA A 389 2.37 24.31 -6.94
N ASP A 390 1.44 24.07 -7.87
CA ASP A 390 0.40 25.03 -8.26
C ASP A 390 -0.83 25.00 -7.33
N CYS A 391 -1.22 23.81 -6.83
CA CYS A 391 -2.41 23.60 -6.01
C CYS A 391 -2.14 23.68 -4.50
N SER A 392 -0.99 23.21 -4.02
CA SER A 392 -0.65 23.20 -2.60
C SER A 392 0.88 23.16 -2.38
N PRO A 393 1.59 24.29 -2.57
CA PRO A 393 3.05 24.37 -2.44
C PRO A 393 3.62 23.73 -1.17
N ALA A 394 2.89 23.86 -0.05
CA ALA A 394 3.26 23.36 1.26
C ALA A 394 3.28 21.81 1.35
N LEU A 395 2.67 21.11 0.38
CA LEU A 395 2.71 19.65 0.33
C LEU A 395 4.14 19.12 0.10
N LEU A 396 4.92 19.83 -0.73
CA LEU A 396 6.27 19.43 -1.12
C LEU A 396 7.32 19.73 -0.03
N THR A 397 7.09 20.74 0.82
CA THR A 397 7.99 21.09 1.93
C THR A 397 7.74 20.26 3.20
N ASN A 398 6.50 19.75 3.38
CA ASN A 398 6.04 19.11 4.63
C ASN A 398 5.74 17.60 4.54
N LYS A 399 5.80 16.96 3.36
CA LYS A 399 5.65 15.50 3.23
C LYS A 399 6.75 14.92 2.34
N ALA A 400 7.34 13.80 2.77
CA ALA A 400 8.40 13.12 2.00
C ALA A 400 7.87 12.35 0.78
N LYS A 401 6.64 11.83 0.84
CA LYS A 401 6.05 10.92 -0.17
C LYS A 401 6.13 11.45 -1.62
N PRO A 402 5.83 12.74 -1.93
CA PRO A 402 5.97 13.28 -3.28
C PRO A 402 7.41 13.20 -3.82
N HIS A 403 8.40 13.58 -2.99
CA HIS A 403 9.81 13.49 -3.36
C HIS A 403 10.27 12.04 -3.50
N ILE A 404 9.90 11.15 -2.56
CA ILE A 404 10.24 9.72 -2.61
C ILE A 404 9.77 9.09 -3.92
N LEU A 405 8.56 9.46 -4.39
CA LEU A 405 8.02 8.98 -5.66
C LEU A 405 8.88 9.33 -6.88
N SER A 406 9.65 10.41 -6.83
CA SER A 406 10.55 10.80 -7.93
C SER A 406 11.63 9.76 -8.25
N HIS A 407 12.00 8.89 -7.29
CA HIS A 407 12.94 7.78 -7.49
C HIS A 407 12.30 6.49 -8.04
N LEU A 408 10.98 6.45 -8.26
CA LEU A 408 10.30 5.28 -8.80
C LEU A 408 10.81 4.83 -10.20
N PRO A 409 11.19 5.73 -11.13
CA PRO A 409 11.73 5.33 -12.43
C PRO A 409 13.02 4.50 -12.30
N GLU A 410 13.89 4.83 -11.36
CA GLU A 410 15.14 4.12 -11.09
C GLU A 410 14.88 2.71 -10.53
N ASP A 411 13.81 2.54 -9.75
CA ASP A 411 13.36 1.23 -9.29
C ASP A 411 12.71 0.42 -10.40
N VAL A 412 11.92 1.05 -11.28
CA VAL A 412 11.28 0.36 -12.43
C VAL A 412 12.32 -0.12 -13.44
N LEU A 413 13.42 0.63 -13.63
CA LEU A 413 14.59 0.17 -14.39
C LEU A 413 15.26 -1.08 -13.78
N ARG A 414 15.26 -1.21 -12.44
CA ARG A 414 15.99 -2.27 -11.73
C ARG A 414 15.15 -3.52 -11.44
N PHE A 415 13.86 -3.35 -11.15
CA PHE A 415 12.95 -4.41 -10.68
C PHE A 415 11.78 -4.69 -11.64
N GLY A 416 11.63 -3.90 -12.71
CA GLY A 416 10.52 -4.03 -13.65
C GLY A 416 9.25 -3.30 -13.18
N PRO A 417 8.04 -3.71 -13.64
CA PRO A 417 6.82 -2.97 -13.36
C PRO A 417 6.55 -2.76 -11.87
N ALA A 418 6.27 -1.51 -11.46
CA ALA A 418 6.23 -1.09 -10.06
C ALA A 418 5.29 -1.90 -9.16
N LEU A 419 4.23 -2.50 -9.74
CA LEU A 419 3.33 -3.44 -9.07
C LEU A 419 4.05 -4.62 -8.39
N LEU A 420 5.21 -5.06 -8.90
CA LEU A 420 6.04 -6.11 -8.28
C LEU A 420 6.57 -5.73 -6.90
N MET A 421 6.71 -4.41 -6.64
CA MET A 421 7.29 -3.85 -5.42
C MET A 421 6.21 -3.55 -4.36
N SER A 422 4.92 -3.68 -4.70
CA SER A 422 3.84 -3.27 -3.82
C SER A 422 3.52 -4.26 -2.70
N THR A 423 3.17 -3.71 -1.53
CA THR A 423 2.83 -4.45 -0.30
C THR A 423 1.42 -5.05 -0.32
N GLU A 424 0.59 -4.72 -1.31
CA GLU A 424 -0.81 -5.17 -1.43
C GLU A 424 -0.97 -6.72 -1.33
N ARG A 425 0.07 -7.51 -1.65
CA ARG A 425 0.07 -8.98 -1.47
C ARG A 425 0.33 -9.43 -0.02
N TYR A 426 1.19 -8.72 0.72
CA TYR A 426 1.53 -9.02 2.11
C TYR A 426 0.45 -8.52 3.08
N GLU A 427 -0.15 -7.37 2.81
CA GLU A 427 -1.30 -6.85 3.58
C GLU A 427 -2.53 -7.77 3.49
N LYS A 428 -2.74 -8.43 2.34
CA LYS A 428 -3.76 -9.49 2.21
C LYS A 428 -3.40 -10.71 3.07
N PHE A 429 -2.12 -11.09 3.10
CA PHE A 429 -1.62 -12.19 3.93
C PHE A 429 -1.77 -11.91 5.45
N ASN A 430 -1.74 -10.65 5.88
CA ASN A 430 -2.05 -10.25 7.27
C ASN A 430 -3.46 -10.69 7.72
N ARG A 431 -4.40 -11.03 6.82
CA ARG A 431 -5.66 -11.72 7.19
C ARG A 431 -5.41 -13.13 7.72
N VAL A 432 -4.53 -13.91 7.09
CA VAL A 432 -4.19 -15.28 7.50
C VAL A 432 -3.51 -15.26 8.86
N PHE A 433 -2.58 -14.33 9.07
CA PHE A 433 -1.94 -14.08 10.36
C PHE A 433 -2.97 -13.81 11.48
N ARG A 434 -3.92 -12.87 11.26
CA ARG A 434 -4.95 -12.53 12.26
C ARG A 434 -5.80 -13.73 12.64
N LEU A 435 -6.19 -14.58 11.68
CA LEU A 435 -6.95 -15.80 11.98
C LEU A 435 -6.13 -16.78 12.84
N CYS A 436 -4.83 -16.95 12.57
CA CYS A 436 -3.94 -17.78 13.39
C CYS A 436 -3.80 -17.24 14.82
N SER A 437 -3.72 -15.92 15.00
CA SER A 437 -3.67 -15.26 16.31
C SER A 437 -5.00 -15.41 17.07
N ILE A 438 -6.12 -15.05 16.43
CA ILE A 438 -7.46 -15.01 17.04
C ILE A 438 -7.89 -16.38 17.58
N TYR A 439 -7.60 -17.47 16.84
CA TYR A 439 -7.95 -18.84 17.22
C TYR A 439 -6.85 -19.58 18.02
N SER A 440 -5.74 -18.92 18.38
CA SER A 440 -4.76 -19.47 19.32
C SER A 440 -5.25 -19.40 20.78
N ASN A 441 -4.57 -20.10 21.69
CA ASN A 441 -4.81 -19.93 23.14
C ASN A 441 -4.18 -18.64 23.71
N ARG A 442 -3.43 -17.89 22.87
CA ARG A 442 -2.77 -16.61 23.16
C ARG A 442 -1.74 -16.63 24.30
N GLN A 443 -1.30 -17.82 24.76
CA GLN A 443 -0.28 -17.95 25.81
C GLN A 443 1.14 -17.77 25.30
N ALA A 444 1.43 -18.14 24.05
CA ALA A 444 2.71 -17.86 23.41
C ALA A 444 2.51 -17.48 21.93
N PRO A 445 1.85 -16.33 21.63
CA PRO A 445 1.28 -16.05 20.31
C PRO A 445 2.25 -16.28 19.15
N SER A 446 3.51 -15.81 19.23
CA SER A 446 4.54 -16.06 18.22
C SER A 446 4.74 -17.54 17.88
N ARG A 447 4.86 -18.39 18.91
CA ARG A 447 5.08 -19.83 18.77
C ARG A 447 3.83 -20.51 18.22
N ASP A 448 2.67 -20.12 18.71
CA ASP A 448 1.40 -20.76 18.39
C ASP A 448 0.97 -20.39 16.94
N ILE A 449 1.23 -19.15 16.51
CA ILE A 449 1.08 -18.68 15.11
C ILE A 449 2.10 -19.37 14.19
N ALA A 450 3.38 -19.42 14.56
CA ALA A 450 4.42 -20.11 13.77
C ALA A 450 4.13 -21.60 13.61
N ALA A 451 3.65 -22.28 14.67
CA ALA A 451 3.21 -23.67 14.60
C ALA A 451 2.00 -23.84 13.67
N THR A 452 1.05 -22.90 13.69
CA THR A 452 -0.12 -22.91 12.80
C THR A 452 0.31 -22.74 11.34
N PHE A 453 1.17 -21.76 11.02
CA PHE A 453 1.72 -21.60 9.67
C PHE A 453 2.51 -22.83 9.21
N ALA A 454 3.29 -23.47 10.09
CA ALA A 454 4.02 -24.69 9.77
C ALA A 454 3.11 -25.90 9.47
N GLN A 455 1.89 -25.95 10.03
CA GLN A 455 0.89 -26.96 9.65
C GLN A 455 0.15 -26.57 8.36
N LEU A 456 -0.20 -25.29 8.17
CA LEU A 456 -0.82 -24.80 6.94
C LEU A 456 0.08 -25.05 5.72
N GLU A 457 1.37 -24.70 5.80
CA GLU A 457 2.35 -24.97 4.74
C GLU A 457 2.59 -26.46 4.53
N ARG A 458 2.59 -27.29 5.60
CA ARG A 458 2.69 -28.75 5.47
C ARG A 458 1.51 -29.34 4.70
N CYS A 459 0.28 -28.99 5.07
CA CYS A 459 -0.91 -29.44 4.36
C CYS A 459 -0.90 -28.96 2.90
N ARG A 460 -0.65 -27.67 2.68
CA ARG A 460 -0.50 -27.01 1.37
C ARG A 460 0.53 -27.74 0.48
N HIS A 461 1.73 -28.03 1.00
CA HIS A 461 2.80 -28.75 0.30
C HIS A 461 2.43 -30.19 -0.05
N ILE A 462 1.77 -30.93 0.85
CA ILE A 462 1.34 -32.31 0.59
C ILE A 462 0.26 -32.33 -0.50
N VAL A 463 -0.78 -31.49 -0.41
CA VAL A 463 -1.91 -31.54 -1.36
C VAL A 463 -1.58 -30.99 -2.76
N THR A 464 -0.64 -30.04 -2.87
CA THR A 464 -0.14 -29.57 -4.18
C THR A 464 0.82 -30.57 -4.84
N GLY A 465 1.20 -31.65 -4.14
CA GLY A 465 2.07 -32.70 -4.66
C GLY A 465 3.56 -32.49 -4.44
N GLY A 466 3.93 -31.61 -3.50
CA GLY A 466 5.30 -31.45 -3.02
C GLY A 466 5.87 -32.73 -2.41
N TYR A 467 7.20 -32.79 -2.35
CA TYR A 467 7.95 -33.96 -1.89
C TYR A 467 8.51 -33.77 -0.48
N TRP A 468 8.58 -34.85 0.30
CA TRP A 468 9.25 -34.89 1.60
C TRP A 468 10.10 -36.14 1.72
N PHE A 469 11.15 -36.09 2.54
CA PHE A 469 11.97 -37.26 2.83
C PHE A 469 11.27 -38.11 3.89
N ASP A 470 10.80 -39.30 3.50
CA ASP A 470 10.28 -40.29 4.42
C ASP A 470 11.45 -41.07 5.04
N ARG A 471 11.58 -40.96 6.37
CA ARG A 471 12.61 -41.65 7.15
C ARG A 471 12.42 -43.16 7.22
N SER A 472 11.22 -43.69 6.94
CA SER A 472 10.95 -45.14 6.99
C SER A 472 11.41 -45.85 5.71
N SER A 473 11.07 -45.33 4.52
CA SER A 473 11.56 -45.84 3.23
C SER A 473 12.91 -45.27 2.78
N GLN A 474 13.47 -44.29 3.50
CA GLN A 474 14.70 -43.54 3.16
C GLN A 474 14.65 -42.91 1.76
N ARG A 475 13.47 -42.43 1.33
CA ARG A 475 13.22 -41.92 -0.02
C ARG A 475 12.44 -40.61 0.01
N TRP A 476 12.61 -39.82 -1.04
CA TRP A 476 11.76 -38.66 -1.32
C TRP A 476 10.43 -39.13 -1.92
N VAL A 477 9.34 -38.91 -1.20
CA VAL A 477 7.98 -39.31 -1.56
C VAL A 477 7.07 -38.10 -1.69
N CYS A 478 5.95 -38.23 -2.38
CA CYS A 478 4.90 -37.20 -2.50
C CYS A 478 3.52 -37.83 -2.31
N ALA A 479 2.47 -37.01 -2.19
CA ALA A 479 1.10 -37.50 -2.05
C ALA A 479 0.67 -38.40 -3.22
N GLY A 480 -0.12 -39.44 -2.93
CA GLY A 480 -0.65 -40.37 -3.93
C GLY A 480 -1.58 -39.68 -4.95
N LYS A 481 -1.78 -40.31 -6.12
CA LYS A 481 -2.58 -39.73 -7.22
C LYS A 481 -3.96 -39.25 -6.74
N SER A 482 -4.68 -40.08 -5.98
CA SER A 482 -6.02 -39.78 -5.49
C SER A 482 -6.10 -38.49 -4.65
N VAL A 483 -5.08 -38.17 -3.86
CA VAL A 483 -5.03 -36.94 -3.05
C VAL A 483 -4.81 -35.71 -3.95
N LYS A 484 -3.91 -35.80 -4.92
CA LYS A 484 -3.58 -34.71 -5.85
C LYS A 484 -4.69 -34.44 -6.88
N ASP A 485 -5.48 -35.47 -7.21
CA ASP A 485 -6.61 -35.37 -8.12
C ASP A 485 -7.94 -35.06 -7.43
N HIS A 486 -8.06 -35.27 -6.11
CA HIS A 486 -9.26 -34.91 -5.33
C HIS A 486 -9.61 -33.43 -5.47
N ILE A 487 -8.65 -32.53 -5.23
CA ILE A 487 -8.84 -31.07 -5.37
C ILE A 487 -9.16 -30.66 -6.82
N ARG A 488 -8.74 -31.43 -7.82
CA ARG A 488 -9.03 -31.17 -9.24
C ARG A 488 -10.45 -31.58 -9.65
N ASN A 489 -10.99 -32.60 -8.98
CA ASN A 489 -12.18 -33.34 -9.46
C ASN A 489 -13.40 -33.19 -8.54
N HIS A 490 -13.26 -32.70 -7.31
CA HIS A 490 -14.36 -32.65 -6.34
C HIS A 490 -15.31 -31.46 -6.60
N ARG A 491 -16.41 -31.75 -7.33
CA ARG A 491 -17.36 -30.74 -7.82
C ARG A 491 -18.12 -29.96 -6.73
N LEU A 492 -18.16 -30.40 -5.47
CA LEU A 492 -18.81 -29.65 -4.40
C LEU A 492 -17.99 -28.42 -3.98
N ASP A 493 -16.66 -28.55 -3.87
CA ASP A 493 -15.78 -27.41 -3.55
C ASP A 493 -15.70 -26.41 -4.72
N ALA A 494 -15.88 -26.89 -5.95
CA ALA A 494 -16.09 -26.04 -7.13
C ALA A 494 -17.51 -25.45 -7.19
N GLY A 495 -18.52 -26.11 -6.62
CA GLY A 495 -19.92 -25.66 -6.60
C GLY A 495 -20.14 -24.44 -5.71
N LEU A 496 -19.34 -24.32 -4.64
CA LEU A 496 -19.23 -23.12 -3.80
C LEU A 496 -18.69 -21.89 -4.55
N LEU A 497 -18.29 -22.03 -5.81
CA LEU A 497 -17.81 -20.95 -6.69
C LEU A 497 -18.82 -20.52 -7.77
N GLY A 498 -20.10 -20.93 -7.67
CA GLY A 498 -21.22 -20.27 -8.35
C GLY A 498 -21.62 -20.82 -9.72
N GLY A 499 -22.34 -21.94 -9.74
CA GLY A 499 -22.98 -22.47 -10.95
C GLY A 499 -24.18 -21.65 -11.45
N GLN A 500 -24.41 -21.65 -12.77
CA GLN A 500 -25.47 -20.85 -13.43
C GLN A 500 -26.85 -21.56 -13.44
N ARG A 501 -27.91 -20.75 -13.57
CA ARG A 501 -29.26 -21.19 -14.00
C ARG A 501 -29.34 -21.23 -15.53
N ILE A 502 -30.20 -22.11 -16.05
CA ILE A 502 -30.54 -22.18 -17.48
C ILE A 502 -31.76 -21.28 -17.76
N CYS A 503 -31.69 -20.47 -18.82
CA CYS A 503 -32.78 -19.64 -19.33
C CYS A 503 -33.63 -20.40 -20.38
N PRO A 504 -34.85 -19.95 -20.71
CA PRO A 504 -35.62 -20.53 -21.83
C PRO A 504 -34.87 -20.46 -23.17
N LEU A 505 -35.33 -21.27 -24.13
CA LEU A 505 -34.78 -21.41 -25.47
C LEU A 505 -35.52 -20.51 -26.46
N LEU A 506 -34.78 -19.89 -27.38
CA LEU A 506 -35.27 -19.07 -28.49
C LEU A 506 -34.86 -19.67 -29.85
N SER A 507 -35.70 -19.46 -30.87
CA SER A 507 -35.29 -19.56 -32.28
C SER A 507 -34.61 -18.27 -32.75
N TRP A 508 -34.01 -18.27 -33.95
CA TRP A 508 -33.32 -17.08 -34.47
C TRP A 508 -34.25 -15.88 -34.66
N GLU A 509 -35.49 -16.10 -35.12
CA GLU A 509 -36.51 -15.05 -35.34
C GLU A 509 -37.00 -14.40 -34.03
N GLN A 510 -36.71 -15.03 -32.89
CA GLN A 510 -37.05 -14.57 -31.55
C GLN A 510 -35.90 -13.81 -30.88
N THR A 511 -34.76 -13.64 -31.54
CA THR A 511 -33.61 -12.88 -31.04
C THR A 511 -33.75 -11.38 -31.31
N GLY A 512 -33.12 -10.56 -30.46
CA GLY A 512 -32.94 -9.14 -30.73
C GLY A 512 -32.14 -8.91 -32.03
N ALA A 513 -31.13 -9.73 -32.31
CA ALA A 513 -30.33 -9.69 -33.53
C ALA A 513 -31.20 -9.69 -34.81
N TYR A 514 -32.18 -10.58 -34.87
CA TYR A 514 -33.13 -10.67 -35.99
C TYR A 514 -34.04 -9.44 -36.06
N ALA A 515 -34.63 -9.03 -34.93
CA ALA A 515 -35.48 -7.84 -34.87
C ALA A 515 -34.73 -6.52 -35.19
N MET A 516 -33.40 -6.49 -34.98
CA MET A 516 -32.52 -5.36 -35.33
C MET A 516 -31.99 -5.42 -36.77
N GLY A 517 -32.42 -6.39 -37.60
CA GLY A 517 -32.14 -6.40 -39.04
C GLY A 517 -30.73 -6.86 -39.44
N LEU A 518 -30.06 -7.68 -38.62
CA LEU A 518 -28.75 -8.27 -38.96
C LEU A 518 -28.88 -9.29 -40.11
N ALA A 519 -28.72 -8.80 -41.34
CA ALA A 519 -28.73 -9.59 -42.57
C ALA A 519 -27.48 -10.49 -42.70
N TRP A 520 -27.50 -11.64 -42.02
CA TRP A 520 -26.47 -12.66 -42.15
C TRP A 520 -26.55 -13.33 -43.53
N ALA A 521 -25.42 -13.46 -44.22
CA ALA A 521 -25.29 -14.19 -45.48
C ALA A 521 -25.70 -15.69 -45.41
N SER A 522 -25.84 -16.27 -44.21
CA SER A 522 -26.54 -17.54 -43.93
C SER A 522 -26.75 -17.67 -42.42
N PRO A 523 -27.97 -17.49 -41.88
CA PRO A 523 -28.23 -17.80 -40.48
C PRO A 523 -28.06 -19.31 -40.24
N GLN A 524 -27.29 -19.70 -39.24
CA GLN A 524 -27.24 -21.12 -38.85
C GLN A 524 -28.55 -21.48 -38.13
N GLU A 525 -29.32 -22.42 -38.68
CA GLU A 525 -30.50 -22.97 -38.01
C GLU A 525 -30.10 -23.61 -36.67
N GLY A 526 -30.69 -23.13 -35.58
CA GLY A 526 -30.33 -23.58 -34.24
C GLY A 526 -31.07 -22.84 -33.15
N ARG A 527 -30.87 -23.29 -31.91
CA ARG A 527 -31.54 -22.75 -30.72
C ARG A 527 -30.56 -22.08 -29.79
N TRP A 528 -31.02 -21.00 -29.16
CA TRP A 528 -30.18 -20.10 -28.38
C TRP A 528 -30.77 -19.82 -27.00
N HIS A 529 -29.90 -19.51 -26.04
CA HIS A 529 -30.27 -18.94 -24.75
C HIS A 529 -29.75 -17.49 -24.68
N LEU A 530 -30.58 -16.56 -24.19
CA LEU A 530 -30.14 -15.19 -23.88
C LEU A 530 -29.11 -15.21 -22.74
N GLY A 531 -27.93 -14.66 -23.02
CA GLY A 531 -26.88 -14.45 -22.03
C GLY A 531 -26.95 -13.05 -21.41
N ALA A 532 -26.83 -12.96 -20.09
CA ALA A 532 -26.61 -11.67 -19.42
C ALA A 532 -25.12 -11.24 -19.45
N SER A 533 -24.21 -12.20 -19.62
CA SER A 533 -22.76 -11.99 -19.61
C SER A 533 -21.98 -13.22 -20.07
N PHE A 534 -20.78 -13.02 -20.60
CA PHE A 534 -19.80 -14.07 -20.92
C PHE A 534 -18.39 -13.73 -20.40
N VAL A 535 -17.48 -14.70 -20.41
CA VAL A 535 -16.09 -14.53 -19.93
C VAL A 535 -15.12 -14.46 -21.12
N LEU A 536 -14.25 -13.45 -21.09
CA LEU A 536 -13.16 -13.26 -22.06
C LEU A 536 -11.94 -14.12 -21.72
N LYS A 537 -11.08 -14.42 -22.70
CA LYS A 537 -9.77 -15.09 -22.51
C LYS A 537 -8.89 -14.46 -21.42
N ASN A 538 -9.01 -13.16 -21.16
CA ASN A 538 -8.27 -12.46 -20.10
C ASN A 538 -8.90 -12.60 -18.69
N GLY A 539 -10.01 -13.32 -18.55
CA GLY A 539 -10.76 -13.52 -17.30
C GLY A 539 -11.76 -12.43 -16.95
N ASN A 540 -11.97 -11.40 -17.80
CA ASN A 540 -12.99 -10.38 -17.56
C ASN A 540 -14.39 -10.89 -17.93
N VAL A 541 -15.40 -10.36 -17.25
CA VAL A 541 -16.81 -10.62 -17.55
C VAL A 541 -17.36 -9.47 -18.38
N ALA A 542 -17.72 -9.75 -19.63
CA ALA A 542 -18.42 -8.82 -20.51
C ALA A 542 -19.94 -9.00 -20.35
N ARG A 543 -20.72 -7.91 -20.35
CA ARG A 543 -22.16 -7.90 -20.08
C ARG A 543 -22.94 -7.22 -21.21
N LEU A 544 -24.27 -7.37 -21.21
CA LEU A 544 -25.15 -6.50 -22.00
C LEU A 544 -24.89 -5.03 -21.60
N GLY A 545 -24.69 -4.16 -22.58
CA GLY A 545 -24.36 -2.74 -22.39
C GLY A 545 -22.88 -2.42 -22.15
N SER A 546 -22.01 -3.42 -21.90
CA SER A 546 -20.57 -3.16 -21.74
C SER A 546 -19.95 -2.67 -23.05
N ASP A 547 -19.12 -1.63 -22.97
CA ASP A 547 -18.23 -1.24 -24.08
C ASP A 547 -16.97 -2.13 -24.10
N VAL A 548 -16.56 -2.53 -25.31
CA VAL A 548 -15.53 -3.54 -25.57
C VAL A 548 -14.59 -3.15 -26.71
N LEU A 549 -13.43 -3.79 -26.73
CA LEU A 549 -12.54 -3.83 -27.90
C LEU A 549 -12.70 -5.18 -28.62
N HIS A 550 -12.75 -5.13 -29.94
CA HIS A 550 -12.72 -6.30 -30.81
C HIS A 550 -11.68 -6.14 -31.92
N ILE A 551 -11.28 -7.26 -32.52
CA ILE A 551 -10.32 -7.31 -33.62
C ILE A 551 -11.04 -7.07 -34.95
N THR A 552 -10.42 -6.24 -35.79
CA THR A 552 -10.77 -6.05 -37.19
C THR A 552 -9.55 -6.27 -38.08
N GLY A 553 -9.71 -6.98 -39.21
CA GLY A 553 -8.63 -7.30 -40.15
C GLY A 553 -8.47 -8.80 -40.41
N VAL A 554 -7.78 -9.15 -41.50
CA VAL A 554 -7.64 -10.54 -41.97
C VAL A 554 -6.44 -11.22 -41.32
N SER A 555 -6.65 -12.42 -40.79
CA SER A 555 -5.56 -13.36 -40.45
C SER A 555 -5.52 -14.50 -41.47
N LEU A 556 -4.40 -14.65 -42.18
CA LEU A 556 -4.06 -15.86 -42.94
C LEU A 556 -2.68 -16.34 -42.51
N ILE A 557 -2.63 -17.45 -41.77
CA ILE A 557 -1.39 -18.01 -41.26
C ILE A 557 -0.77 -18.91 -42.32
N PHE A 558 0.10 -18.33 -43.16
CA PHE A 558 1.45 -18.85 -43.44
C PHE A 558 2.22 -17.79 -44.25
N ALA A 559 3.41 -17.41 -43.77
CA ALA A 559 4.32 -16.41 -44.37
C ALA A 559 3.76 -14.97 -44.59
N ILE A 560 3.79 -14.18 -43.50
CA ILE A 560 3.80 -12.70 -43.50
C ILE A 560 2.54 -11.99 -44.03
N LEU A 561 1.58 -11.74 -43.13
CA LEU A 561 0.93 -10.43 -42.97
C LEU A 561 0.10 -10.42 -41.67
N THR A 562 0.38 -9.48 -40.76
CA THR A 562 -0.39 -9.29 -39.50
C THR A 562 -0.56 -7.81 -39.20
N ILE A 563 -1.71 -7.26 -39.58
CA ILE A 563 -2.21 -5.97 -39.09
C ILE A 563 -3.64 -6.19 -38.60
N ASN A 564 -3.75 -6.68 -37.37
CA ASN A 564 -5.01 -6.72 -36.64
C ASN A 564 -5.22 -5.33 -36.02
N SER A 565 -6.20 -4.56 -36.51
CA SER A 565 -6.63 -3.33 -35.84
C SER A 565 -7.58 -3.66 -34.70
N LEU A 566 -7.63 -2.77 -33.71
CA LEU A 566 -8.63 -2.83 -32.64
C LEU A 566 -9.69 -1.76 -32.87
N SER A 567 -10.95 -2.14 -32.70
CA SER A 567 -12.10 -1.28 -32.91
C SER A 567 -13.08 -1.36 -31.73
N PHE A 568 -13.79 -0.26 -31.49
CA PHE A 568 -14.64 -0.06 -30.33
C PHE A 568 -16.07 -0.49 -30.63
N GLY A 569 -16.78 -1.03 -29.63
CA GLY A 569 -18.21 -1.29 -29.74
C GLY A 569 -18.89 -1.55 -28.40
N CYS A 570 -20.22 -1.58 -28.39
CA CYS A 570 -21.07 -1.78 -27.23
C CYS A 570 -21.89 -3.06 -27.39
N ILE A 571 -21.86 -3.97 -26.41
CA ILE A 571 -22.64 -5.23 -26.48
C ILE A 571 -24.14 -4.93 -26.40
N ARG A 572 -24.89 -5.36 -27.41
CA ARG A 572 -26.35 -5.22 -27.49
C ARG A 572 -27.11 -6.51 -27.18
N GLU A 573 -26.58 -7.66 -27.60
CA GLU A 573 -27.15 -8.97 -27.27
C GLU A 573 -26.03 -10.02 -27.07
N ILE A 574 -26.28 -11.05 -26.26
CA ILE A 574 -25.42 -12.22 -26.10
C ILE A 574 -26.29 -13.47 -26.30
N LEU A 575 -25.89 -14.33 -27.24
CA LEU A 575 -26.60 -15.54 -27.62
C LEU A 575 -25.71 -16.76 -27.34
N SER A 576 -26.07 -17.58 -26.35
CA SER A 576 -25.40 -18.86 -26.12
C SER A 576 -26.05 -19.94 -26.95
N ALA A 577 -25.28 -20.61 -27.80
CA ALA A 577 -25.73 -21.78 -28.54
C ALA A 577 -26.21 -22.91 -27.59
N GLN A 578 -27.25 -23.65 -27.98
CA GLN A 578 -27.67 -24.89 -27.29
C GLN A 578 -26.84 -26.10 -27.74
N ASP A 579 -26.54 -26.20 -29.04
CA ASP A 579 -25.80 -27.32 -29.64
C ASP A 579 -24.37 -26.90 -30.04
N ALA A 580 -23.44 -27.83 -30.02
CA ALA A 580 -22.04 -27.60 -30.40
C ALA A 580 -21.83 -27.49 -31.93
N SER A 581 -22.88 -27.70 -32.73
CA SER A 581 -22.88 -27.47 -34.18
C SER A 581 -22.93 -25.98 -34.56
N ILE A 582 -23.41 -25.12 -33.66
CA ILE A 582 -23.54 -23.67 -33.84
C ILE A 582 -22.70 -22.90 -32.79
N GLN A 583 -22.20 -21.71 -33.14
CA GLN A 583 -21.28 -20.96 -32.26
C GLN A 583 -22.00 -19.90 -31.44
N SER A 584 -21.79 -19.85 -30.12
CA SER A 584 -22.23 -18.72 -29.28
C SER A 584 -21.72 -17.36 -29.80
N LEU A 585 -22.58 -16.33 -29.78
CA LEU A 585 -22.36 -15.01 -30.37
C LEU A 585 -22.54 -13.87 -29.35
N ALA A 586 -21.92 -12.72 -29.63
CA ALA A 586 -22.36 -11.44 -29.12
C ALA A 586 -22.68 -10.50 -30.29
N VAL A 587 -23.81 -9.80 -30.22
CA VAL A 587 -24.09 -8.65 -31.10
C VAL A 587 -23.46 -7.42 -30.47
N ILE A 588 -22.64 -6.70 -31.24
CA ILE A 588 -22.05 -5.43 -30.81
C ILE A 588 -22.44 -4.32 -31.78
N GLU A 589 -22.74 -3.15 -31.23
CA GLU A 589 -22.86 -1.90 -32.00
C GLU A 589 -21.49 -1.23 -32.09
N LEU A 590 -21.05 -0.91 -33.30
CA LEU A 590 -19.75 -0.29 -33.54
C LEU A 590 -19.72 1.16 -33.07
N SER A 591 -18.57 1.58 -32.53
CA SER A 591 -18.29 2.94 -32.10
C SER A 591 -17.09 3.50 -32.85
N ALA A 592 -17.25 4.67 -33.46
CA ALA A 592 -16.17 5.40 -34.11
C ALA A 592 -15.42 6.25 -33.08
N VAL A 593 -14.09 6.38 -33.22
CA VAL A 593 -13.30 7.35 -32.45
C VAL A 593 -13.41 8.72 -33.10
N GLU A 594 -13.76 9.73 -32.31
CA GLU A 594 -13.87 11.11 -32.78
C GLU A 594 -12.47 11.75 -32.95
N PRO A 595 -12.24 12.61 -33.96
CA PRO A 595 -10.91 13.10 -34.34
C PRO A 595 -10.34 14.18 -33.39
N LEU A 596 -11.08 14.57 -32.35
CA LEU A 596 -10.70 15.60 -31.39
C LEU A 596 -10.97 15.13 -29.97
N LEU A 597 -10.10 15.55 -29.04
CA LEU A 597 -10.28 15.33 -27.61
C LEU A 597 -11.48 16.13 -27.06
N HIS A 598 -12.04 15.66 -25.95
CA HIS A 598 -13.06 16.36 -25.20
C HIS A 598 -12.59 17.76 -24.77
N SER A 599 -13.40 18.78 -25.03
CA SER A 599 -13.14 20.22 -24.78
C SER A 599 -12.45 20.50 -23.44
N SER A 600 -13.07 20.04 -22.37
CA SER A 600 -12.68 20.28 -20.98
C SER A 600 -11.71 19.21 -20.44
N LEU A 601 -12.13 17.95 -20.41
CA LEU A 601 -11.38 16.81 -19.87
C LEU A 601 -10.14 16.40 -20.69
N GLN A 602 -10.03 16.81 -21.95
CA GLN A 602 -8.89 16.49 -22.83
C GLN A 602 -8.62 14.97 -22.93
N LEU A 603 -9.71 14.19 -23.07
CA LEU A 603 -9.73 12.74 -23.24
C LEU A 603 -10.32 12.35 -24.61
N PRO A 604 -9.96 11.19 -25.18
CA PRO A 604 -10.56 10.70 -26.42
C PRO A 604 -12.08 10.46 -26.26
N VAL A 605 -12.85 10.73 -27.31
CA VAL A 605 -14.29 10.50 -27.36
C VAL A 605 -14.60 9.44 -28.42
N ILE A 606 -15.55 8.56 -28.13
CA ILE A 606 -16.19 7.67 -29.09
C ILE A 606 -17.64 8.06 -29.32
N ARG A 607 -18.13 7.78 -30.52
CA ARG A 607 -19.53 7.96 -30.92
C ARG A 607 -20.09 6.65 -31.46
N ARG A 608 -21.20 6.21 -30.90
CA ARG A 608 -21.97 5.07 -31.40
C ARG A 608 -22.44 5.31 -32.84
N THR A 609 -22.35 4.30 -33.69
CA THR A 609 -22.59 4.43 -35.14
C THR A 609 -23.95 3.95 -35.61
N GLY A 610 -24.70 3.19 -34.78
CA GLY A 610 -25.87 2.43 -35.22
C GLY A 610 -25.54 1.17 -36.03
N THR A 611 -24.30 0.98 -36.49
CA THR A 611 -23.89 -0.23 -37.23
C THR A 611 -23.73 -1.40 -36.27
N LEU A 612 -24.48 -2.47 -36.49
CA LEU A 612 -24.42 -3.71 -35.72
C LEU A 612 -23.61 -4.78 -36.45
N ILE A 613 -22.82 -5.56 -35.71
CA ILE A 613 -22.22 -6.80 -36.20
C ILE A 613 -22.40 -7.93 -35.17
N ALA A 614 -22.46 -9.17 -35.65
CA ALA A 614 -22.46 -10.38 -34.81
C ALA A 614 -21.05 -10.97 -34.77
N VAL A 615 -20.55 -11.27 -33.57
CA VAL A 615 -19.15 -11.64 -33.30
C VAL A 615 -19.09 -12.99 -32.57
N PRO A 616 -18.29 -13.97 -33.04
CA PRO A 616 -18.19 -15.28 -32.41
C PRO A 616 -17.46 -15.25 -31.06
N LEU A 617 -18.04 -15.93 -30.07
CA LEU A 617 -17.50 -16.04 -28.71
C LEU A 617 -16.68 -17.31 -28.48
N SER A 618 -16.79 -18.29 -29.38
CA SER A 618 -16.14 -19.59 -29.26
C SER A 618 -14.69 -19.59 -29.76
N VAL A 619 -13.95 -20.65 -29.45
CA VAL A 619 -12.65 -20.95 -30.07
C VAL A 619 -12.68 -22.39 -30.56
N SER A 620 -12.61 -22.60 -31.87
CA SER A 620 -12.42 -23.93 -32.43
C SER A 620 -10.97 -24.38 -32.25
N THR A 621 -10.73 -25.27 -31.29
CA THR A 621 -9.48 -26.03 -31.27
C THR A 621 -9.53 -27.09 -32.37
N TRP A 622 -8.65 -26.97 -33.36
CA TRP A 622 -8.56 -27.91 -34.47
C TRP A 622 -8.30 -29.34 -33.94
N LYS A 623 -9.15 -30.28 -34.35
CA LYS A 623 -8.97 -31.71 -34.10
C LYS A 623 -8.40 -32.38 -35.36
N PRO A 624 -7.27 -33.11 -35.27
CA PRO A 624 -6.67 -33.78 -36.42
C PRO A 624 -7.64 -34.68 -37.19
N ASP A 625 -8.47 -35.41 -36.45
CA ASP A 625 -9.34 -36.48 -36.99
C ASP A 625 -10.63 -35.97 -37.65
N SER A 626 -10.83 -34.65 -37.71
CA SER A 626 -12.12 -34.05 -38.10
C SER A 626 -12.33 -33.86 -39.61
N GLY A 627 -11.28 -34.03 -40.42
CA GLY A 627 -11.32 -33.84 -41.89
C GLY A 627 -11.56 -32.39 -42.35
N LEU A 628 -11.77 -31.45 -41.43
CA LEU A 628 -12.02 -30.03 -41.73
C LEU A 628 -10.71 -29.30 -42.10
N PRO A 629 -10.75 -28.37 -43.07
CA PRO A 629 -9.59 -27.61 -43.48
C PRO A 629 -9.08 -26.69 -42.36
N LEU A 630 -7.76 -26.47 -42.35
CA LEU A 630 -7.04 -25.64 -41.35
C LEU A 630 -7.45 -24.16 -41.35
N SER A 631 -8.25 -23.71 -42.32
CA SER A 631 -8.84 -22.36 -42.40
C SER A 631 -9.81 -22.04 -41.26
N ASN A 632 -10.41 -23.05 -40.60
CA ASN A 632 -11.57 -22.86 -39.72
C ASN A 632 -11.18 -22.71 -38.24
N ILE A 633 -10.08 -22.02 -37.95
CA ILE A 633 -9.63 -21.66 -36.59
C ILE A 633 -10.21 -20.30 -36.22
N PHE A 634 -11.34 -20.30 -35.51
CA PHE A 634 -11.97 -19.08 -35.02
C PHE A 634 -11.32 -18.68 -33.70
N HIS A 635 -10.87 -17.42 -33.62
CA HIS A 635 -10.39 -16.83 -32.38
C HIS A 635 -11.53 -15.98 -31.80
N GLN A 636 -11.87 -16.12 -30.50
CA GLN A 636 -12.70 -15.11 -29.80
C GLN A 636 -12.16 -13.70 -30.09
N GLU A 637 -12.94 -12.89 -30.81
CA GLU A 637 -12.49 -11.64 -31.44
C GLU A 637 -12.61 -10.44 -30.50
N ILE A 638 -13.47 -10.54 -29.47
CA ILE A 638 -13.58 -9.56 -28.38
C ILE A 638 -12.42 -9.79 -27.39
N THR A 639 -11.57 -8.79 -27.19
CA THR A 639 -10.28 -8.94 -26.48
C THR A 639 -10.26 -8.32 -25.09
N ALA A 640 -11.12 -7.31 -24.84
CA ALA A 640 -11.20 -6.57 -23.58
C ALA A 640 -12.58 -5.93 -23.38
N VAL A 641 -12.97 -5.79 -22.11
CA VAL A 641 -13.98 -4.81 -21.67
C VAL A 641 -13.24 -3.52 -21.30
N ILE A 642 -13.79 -2.37 -21.66
CA ILE A 642 -13.20 -1.05 -21.39
C ILE A 642 -14.15 -0.19 -20.56
N ASN A 643 -13.61 0.84 -19.90
CA ASN A 643 -14.44 1.83 -19.21
C ASN A 643 -14.64 3.06 -20.09
N THR A 644 -15.90 3.48 -20.18
CA THR A 644 -16.40 4.64 -20.89
C THR A 644 -17.29 5.43 -19.94
N GLN A 645 -17.36 6.75 -20.09
CA GLN A 645 -18.27 7.59 -19.32
C GLN A 645 -19.13 8.41 -20.31
N HIS A 646 -20.42 8.55 -20.05
CA HIS A 646 -21.32 9.31 -20.92
C HIS A 646 -20.85 10.77 -21.03
N ASP A 647 -20.83 11.34 -22.24
CA ASP A 647 -20.52 12.77 -22.46
C ASP A 647 -21.68 13.64 -21.97
N CYS A 648 -21.65 13.94 -20.66
CA CYS A 648 -22.68 14.72 -19.98
C CYS A 648 -22.62 16.22 -20.29
N GLU A 649 -21.50 16.72 -20.82
CA GLU A 649 -21.33 18.11 -21.23
C GLU A 649 -22.09 18.35 -22.54
N ARG A 650 -21.85 17.53 -23.58
CA ARG A 650 -22.66 17.55 -24.82
C ARG A 650 -24.11 17.15 -24.56
N GLY A 651 -24.33 16.13 -23.72
CA GLY A 651 -25.67 15.61 -23.43
C GLY A 651 -26.54 16.50 -22.52
N SER A 652 -25.98 17.57 -21.92
CA SER A 652 -26.71 18.47 -21.01
C SER A 652 -27.50 17.74 -19.90
N CYS A 653 -26.89 16.67 -19.36
CA CYS A 653 -27.54 15.73 -18.44
C CYS A 653 -27.86 16.38 -17.09
N ARG A 654 -28.86 15.85 -16.37
CA ARG A 654 -29.41 16.47 -15.16
C ARG A 654 -29.48 15.51 -13.98
N ALA A 655 -29.39 16.04 -12.76
CA ALA A 655 -29.62 15.25 -11.56
C ALA A 655 -31.09 14.83 -11.46
N THR A 656 -31.33 13.59 -11.03
CA THR A 656 -32.63 12.97 -10.78
C THR A 656 -32.56 12.10 -9.52
N ALA A 657 -33.72 11.61 -9.06
CA ALA A 657 -33.81 10.66 -7.95
C ALA A 657 -33.94 9.23 -8.46
N SER A 658 -33.05 8.33 -8.04
CA SER A 658 -33.13 6.88 -8.28
C SER A 658 -33.45 6.15 -6.97
N ARG A 659 -34.35 5.16 -7.01
CA ARG A 659 -34.70 4.33 -5.84
C ARG A 659 -33.53 3.45 -5.43
N VAL A 660 -33.38 3.23 -4.13
CA VAL A 660 -32.29 2.43 -3.55
C VAL A 660 -32.76 0.99 -3.38
N MET A 661 -32.06 0.06 -4.03
CA MET A 661 -32.24 -1.37 -3.80
C MET A 661 -31.56 -1.79 -2.48
N GLN A 662 -32.29 -2.48 -1.60
CA GLN A 662 -31.75 -3.08 -0.37
C GLN A 662 -32.20 -4.53 -0.29
N GLU A 663 -31.29 -5.46 0.01
CA GLU A 663 -31.54 -6.91 0.10
C GLU A 663 -32.22 -7.56 -1.14
N ARG A 664 -32.19 -6.88 -2.30
CA ARG A 664 -32.85 -7.16 -3.60
C ARG A 664 -34.30 -6.66 -3.72
N GLU A 665 -34.83 -5.94 -2.74
CA GLU A 665 -36.11 -5.24 -2.81
C GLU A 665 -35.89 -3.74 -3.13
N GLU A 666 -36.86 -3.13 -3.80
CA GLU A 666 -36.81 -1.70 -4.12
C GLU A 666 -37.41 -0.89 -2.98
N THR A 667 -36.62 -0.01 -2.37
CA THR A 667 -37.08 0.76 -1.19
C THR A 667 -37.67 2.12 -1.55
N ALA A 668 -38.44 2.69 -0.62
CA ALA A 668 -38.89 4.08 -0.69
C ALA A 668 -37.75 5.11 -0.53
N GLN A 669 -36.54 4.68 -0.15
CA GLN A 669 -35.37 5.58 -0.10
C GLN A 669 -34.89 5.87 -1.52
N THR A 670 -34.61 7.14 -1.81
CA THR A 670 -33.99 7.56 -3.06
C THR A 670 -32.60 8.16 -2.83
N ARG A 671 -31.77 8.12 -3.87
CA ARG A 671 -30.48 8.80 -3.92
C ARG A 671 -30.37 9.63 -5.20
N ALA A 672 -29.63 10.72 -5.14
CA ALA A 672 -29.34 11.54 -6.31
C ALA A 672 -28.38 10.79 -7.26
N VAL A 673 -28.75 10.76 -8.55
CA VAL A 673 -27.93 10.28 -9.67
C VAL A 673 -28.10 11.22 -10.88
N ILE A 674 -27.25 11.11 -11.89
CA ILE A 674 -27.41 11.79 -13.18
C ILE A 674 -28.31 10.95 -14.08
N GLN A 675 -29.36 11.56 -14.62
CA GLN A 675 -30.11 11.04 -15.75
C GLN A 675 -29.37 11.43 -17.02
N HIS A 676 -28.79 10.44 -17.69
CA HIS A 676 -28.21 10.62 -19.01
C HIS A 676 -29.30 10.81 -20.07
N SER A 677 -28.97 11.58 -21.09
CA SER A 677 -29.74 11.72 -22.34
C SER A 677 -29.36 10.61 -23.32
N ASP A 678 -30.12 10.43 -24.40
CA ASP A 678 -29.81 9.46 -25.48
C ASP A 678 -28.66 9.91 -26.41
N SER A 679 -27.64 10.58 -25.86
CA SER A 679 -26.48 11.04 -26.61
C SER A 679 -25.62 9.84 -27.04
N PRO A 680 -25.21 9.75 -28.33
CA PRO A 680 -24.37 8.65 -28.80
C PRO A 680 -22.89 8.80 -28.39
N TYR A 681 -22.52 9.89 -27.71
CA TYR A 681 -21.14 10.22 -27.35
C TYR A 681 -20.75 9.70 -25.97
N SER A 682 -19.59 9.05 -25.87
CA SER A 682 -18.99 8.61 -24.61
C SER A 682 -17.49 8.86 -24.61
N ILE A 683 -16.96 9.28 -23.48
CA ILE A 683 -15.55 9.60 -23.26
C ILE A 683 -14.82 8.31 -22.86
N ILE A 684 -13.69 8.02 -23.50
CA ILE A 684 -12.84 6.89 -23.15
C ILE A 684 -12.13 7.19 -21.83
N ASN A 685 -12.26 6.30 -20.84
CA ASN A 685 -11.52 6.42 -19.59
C ASN A 685 -10.09 5.88 -19.73
N MET A 686 -9.18 6.75 -20.18
CA MET A 686 -7.74 6.44 -20.27
C MET A 686 -7.07 6.19 -18.90
N TYR A 687 -7.74 6.50 -17.78
CA TYR A 687 -7.26 6.27 -16.41
C TYR A 687 -7.64 4.90 -15.84
N ALA A 688 -8.45 4.10 -16.57
CA ALA A 688 -8.79 2.74 -16.18
C ALA A 688 -7.54 1.84 -16.15
N LEU A 689 -7.29 1.12 -15.05
CA LEU A 689 -6.09 0.29 -14.89
C LEU A 689 -6.17 -1.03 -15.66
N HIS A 690 -7.36 -1.55 -15.88
CA HIS A 690 -7.59 -2.83 -16.55
C HIS A 690 -7.62 -2.65 -18.07
N ASN A 691 -7.03 -3.61 -18.80
CA ASN A 691 -6.87 -3.62 -20.27
C ASN A 691 -6.18 -2.39 -20.88
N ASN A 692 -5.55 -1.52 -20.07
CA ASN A 692 -5.03 -0.23 -20.52
C ASN A 692 -4.03 -0.32 -21.69
N LEU A 693 -3.21 -1.38 -21.75
CA LEU A 693 -2.31 -1.63 -22.89
C LEU A 693 -3.06 -1.89 -24.22
N GLN A 694 -4.20 -2.57 -24.19
CA GLN A 694 -5.05 -2.74 -25.38
C GLN A 694 -5.78 -1.44 -25.72
N LEU A 695 -6.18 -0.66 -24.70
CA LEU A 695 -6.82 0.64 -24.89
C LEU A 695 -5.87 1.66 -25.54
N GLN A 696 -4.61 1.73 -25.09
CA GLN A 696 -3.56 2.53 -25.72
C GLN A 696 -3.23 2.04 -27.14
N ALA A 697 -3.39 0.75 -27.46
CA ALA A 697 -3.21 0.24 -28.82
C ALA A 697 -4.40 0.57 -29.75
N ALA A 698 -5.60 0.76 -29.20
CA ALA A 698 -6.82 1.06 -29.95
C ALA A 698 -7.03 2.57 -30.19
N VAL A 699 -6.54 3.44 -29.30
CA VAL A 699 -6.65 4.91 -29.44
C VAL A 699 -5.59 5.45 -30.41
N PRO A 700 -5.96 6.24 -31.44
CA PRO A 700 -5.00 6.86 -32.35
C PRO A 700 -3.90 7.67 -31.61
N PRO A 701 -2.60 7.54 -31.96
CA PRO A 701 -1.51 8.16 -31.21
C PRO A 701 -1.63 9.68 -31.01
N HIS A 702 -2.21 10.41 -31.97
CA HIS A 702 -2.42 11.86 -31.87
C HIS A 702 -3.43 12.25 -30.76
N LEU A 703 -4.32 11.34 -30.35
CA LEU A 703 -5.23 11.52 -29.21
C LEU A 703 -4.63 11.05 -27.88
N GLN A 704 -3.37 10.59 -27.88
CA GLN A 704 -2.60 10.26 -26.67
C GLN A 704 -1.58 11.37 -26.32
N LEU A 705 -1.27 12.26 -27.27
CA LEU A 705 -0.41 13.41 -27.06
C LEU A 705 -1.14 14.49 -26.25
N ARG A 706 -0.63 14.82 -25.06
CA ARG A 706 -1.08 15.95 -24.25
C ARG A 706 0.00 17.04 -24.26
N GLN A 707 -0.40 18.31 -24.36
CA GLN A 707 0.51 19.42 -24.08
C GLN A 707 0.82 19.47 -22.57
N PRO A 708 2.05 19.83 -22.15
CA PRO A 708 2.37 19.98 -20.74
C PRO A 708 1.49 21.04 -20.07
N LEU A 709 0.93 20.75 -18.89
CA LEU A 709 0.13 21.72 -18.14
C LEU A 709 0.92 23.00 -17.77
N TYR A 710 2.24 22.89 -17.58
CA TYR A 710 3.11 23.98 -17.14
C TYR A 710 4.37 24.10 -18.03
N PRO A 711 4.32 24.87 -19.12
CA PRO A 711 5.48 25.03 -20.03
C PRO A 711 6.70 25.69 -19.37
N ASP A 712 6.49 26.73 -18.54
CA ASP A 712 7.54 27.33 -17.71
C ASP A 712 7.43 26.85 -16.26
N ARG A 713 8.06 25.72 -15.99
CA ARG A 713 8.22 25.16 -14.65
C ARG A 713 9.01 26.08 -13.71
N THR A 714 9.93 26.88 -14.25
CA THR A 714 10.81 27.75 -13.44
C THR A 714 10.00 28.87 -12.79
N THR A 715 9.17 29.56 -13.57
CA THR A 715 8.27 30.61 -13.06
C THR A 715 7.22 30.03 -12.11
N LEU A 716 6.69 28.83 -12.39
CA LEU A 716 5.81 28.12 -11.45
C LEU A 716 6.51 27.86 -10.11
N HIS A 717 7.72 27.30 -10.12
CA HIS A 717 8.44 26.92 -8.89
C HIS A 717 8.85 28.14 -8.06
N ARG A 718 9.27 29.25 -8.69
CA ARG A 718 9.50 30.53 -7.99
C ARG A 718 8.20 31.10 -7.39
N GLY A 719 7.10 31.06 -8.14
CA GLY A 719 5.79 31.51 -7.65
C GLY A 719 5.32 30.70 -6.42
N ALA A 720 5.49 29.38 -6.47
CA ALA A 720 5.21 28.49 -5.36
C ALA A 720 6.12 28.76 -4.14
N ALA A 721 7.43 28.91 -4.34
CA ALA A 721 8.38 29.25 -3.28
C ALA A 721 8.06 30.62 -2.63
N ALA A 722 7.82 31.66 -3.44
CA ALA A 722 7.41 32.98 -2.96
C ALA A 722 6.09 32.92 -2.17
N SER A 723 5.12 32.09 -2.58
CA SER A 723 3.85 31.91 -1.89
C SER A 723 3.99 31.32 -0.48
N LEU A 724 5.05 30.54 -0.24
CA LEU A 724 5.38 29.98 1.07
C LEU A 724 6.04 30.99 2.01
N ARG A 725 6.61 32.08 1.49
CA ARG A 725 7.30 33.11 2.28
C ARG A 725 6.37 34.25 2.75
N ASP A 726 5.24 34.47 2.09
CA ASP A 726 4.21 35.43 2.53
C ASP A 726 3.47 34.91 3.77
N THR A 727 3.60 35.60 4.91
CA THR A 727 2.97 35.20 6.19
C THR A 727 1.44 35.30 6.22
N LYS A 728 0.80 36.05 5.32
CA LYS A 728 -0.67 36.02 5.14
C LYS A 728 -1.08 34.80 4.34
N LEU A 729 -0.34 34.49 3.26
CA LEU A 729 -0.59 33.32 2.43
C LEU A 729 -0.24 32.02 3.15
N GLN A 730 0.79 31.99 3.99
CA GLN A 730 1.08 30.90 4.94
C GLN A 730 -0.14 30.58 5.82
N LYS A 731 -0.83 31.57 6.40
CA LYS A 731 -2.03 31.32 7.22
C LYS A 731 -3.20 30.76 6.41
N LYS A 732 -3.29 31.11 5.13
CA LYS A 732 -4.28 30.54 4.20
C LYS A 732 -3.90 29.10 3.80
N LEU A 733 -2.70 28.89 3.27
CA LEU A 733 -2.17 27.57 2.87
C LEU A 733 -2.14 26.58 4.04
N ALA A 734 -1.78 27.03 5.24
CA ALA A 734 -1.86 26.22 6.45
C ALA A 734 -3.30 25.83 6.80
N LYS A 735 -4.29 26.73 6.64
CA LYS A 735 -5.71 26.40 6.83
C LYS A 735 -6.26 25.47 5.73
N GLU A 736 -5.66 25.51 4.54
CA GLU A 736 -6.00 24.67 3.38
C GLU A 736 -5.33 23.28 3.46
N ALA A 737 -4.19 23.16 4.17
CA ALA A 737 -3.48 21.90 4.43
C ALA A 737 -3.85 21.24 5.77
N ALA A 738 -4.21 22.02 6.81
CA ALA A 738 -4.54 21.55 8.16
C ALA A 738 -5.98 21.01 8.26
N ILE A 739 -6.33 20.12 7.34
CA ILE A 739 -7.63 19.44 7.29
C ILE A 739 -7.39 17.97 7.60
N PRO A 740 -7.34 17.58 8.90
CA PRO A 740 -7.28 16.19 9.28
C PRO A 740 -8.60 15.53 8.92
N LEU A 741 -8.65 14.94 7.72
CA LEU A 741 -9.67 13.99 7.30
C LEU A 741 -9.50 12.67 8.08
N ALA A 742 -9.68 12.73 9.41
CA ALA A 742 -9.52 11.65 10.38
C ALA A 742 -8.30 10.75 10.08
N VAL A 743 -7.13 11.37 9.97
CA VAL A 743 -5.86 10.67 9.70
C VAL A 743 -5.03 10.61 10.96
N ASP A 744 -5.32 9.59 11.77
CA ASP A 744 -4.28 8.96 12.58
C ASP A 744 -3.31 8.24 11.63
N GLU A 745 -2.42 9.00 10.98
CA GLU A 745 -1.03 8.56 10.83
C GLU A 745 -0.47 8.72 12.26
N PRO A 746 -0.21 7.63 13.01
CA PRO A 746 0.24 7.76 14.39
C PRO A 746 1.52 8.58 14.46
N ASN A 747 1.58 9.54 15.38
CA ASN A 747 2.83 10.18 15.79
C ASN A 747 3.62 9.23 16.72
N ASP A 748 3.84 7.99 16.28
CA ASP A 748 4.67 6.98 16.95
C ASP A 748 6.18 7.30 16.80
N GLU A 749 6.50 8.60 16.75
CA GLU A 749 7.82 9.17 16.96
C GLU A 749 8.09 9.46 18.44
N GLU A 750 7.09 9.32 19.32
CA GLU A 750 7.33 9.18 20.77
C GLU A 750 7.83 7.77 21.11
N SER A 751 8.88 7.73 21.93
CA SER A 751 9.50 6.49 22.39
C SER A 751 8.57 5.66 23.28
N VAL A 752 8.48 4.35 23.02
CA VAL A 752 7.78 3.39 23.89
C VAL A 752 8.39 3.39 25.30
N ALA A 753 7.78 4.13 26.22
CA ALA A 753 8.10 4.14 27.64
C ALA A 753 7.24 3.09 28.37
N VAL A 754 7.87 2.01 28.84
CA VAL A 754 7.18 0.95 29.59
C VAL A 754 6.93 1.41 31.04
N ALA A 755 5.68 1.78 31.37
CA ALA A 755 5.26 2.03 32.74
C ALA A 755 3.74 1.90 32.95
N GLY A 756 3.35 1.38 34.13
CA GLY A 756 2.09 1.72 34.80
C GLY A 756 0.82 1.04 34.30
N ALA A 757 0.39 -0.01 35.00
CA ALA A 757 -1.00 -0.45 34.97
C ALA A 757 -1.84 0.33 36.00
N ASN A 758 -2.97 0.86 35.57
CA ASN A 758 -4.23 1.01 36.31
C ASN A 758 -5.31 1.41 35.30
N GLY A 759 -6.57 1.09 35.56
CA GLY A 759 -7.64 1.33 34.59
C GLY A 759 -8.99 1.54 35.24
N GLU A 760 -9.89 2.17 34.49
CA GLU A 760 -11.31 2.29 34.81
C GLU A 760 -12.13 2.18 33.51
N GLN A 761 -13.37 1.70 33.61
CA GLN A 761 -14.17 1.27 32.47
C GLN A 761 -15.28 2.27 32.16
N HIS A 762 -15.31 2.80 30.93
CA HIS A 762 -16.49 3.45 30.37
C HIS A 762 -17.15 2.58 29.30
N THR A 763 -18.33 2.04 29.63
CA THR A 763 -19.16 1.26 28.72
C THR A 763 -19.97 2.17 27.79
N VAL A 764 -19.82 1.97 26.48
CA VAL A 764 -20.79 2.45 25.48
C VAL A 764 -21.52 1.22 24.93
N GLN A 765 -22.85 1.30 24.77
CA GLN A 765 -23.69 0.20 24.31
C GLN A 765 -23.92 0.31 22.80
N ASP A 766 -23.49 -0.70 22.04
CA ASP A 766 -23.84 -0.85 20.62
C ASP A 766 -25.29 -1.36 20.47
N PRO A 767 -26.11 -0.76 19.58
CA PRO A 767 -27.43 -1.26 19.27
C PRO A 767 -27.44 -2.15 18.00
N TRP A 768 -28.16 -3.28 18.10
CA TRP A 768 -28.54 -4.26 17.06
C TRP A 768 -27.58 -5.45 16.80
N PRO A 769 -28.11 -6.64 16.43
CA PRO A 769 -27.49 -7.93 16.75
C PRO A 769 -26.69 -8.60 15.62
N SER A 770 -25.89 -9.60 15.98
CA SER A 770 -25.21 -10.48 15.03
C SER A 770 -26.17 -11.51 14.40
N ASN A 771 -26.37 -11.42 13.08
CA ASN A 771 -27.04 -12.45 12.30
C ASN A 771 -26.08 -13.62 12.00
N ASP A 772 -25.79 -14.41 13.04
CA ASP A 772 -25.00 -15.65 12.93
C ASP A 772 -25.85 -16.80 12.34
N LEU A 773 -25.75 -17.02 11.03
CA LEU A 773 -26.37 -18.16 10.33
C LEU A 773 -25.36 -19.04 9.57
N PHE A 774 -24.46 -19.67 10.32
CA PHE A 774 -23.68 -20.82 9.86
C PHE A 774 -23.69 -21.97 10.87
N VAL A 775 -24.82 -22.69 10.92
CA VAL A 775 -24.91 -23.97 11.62
C VAL A 775 -24.13 -25.03 10.84
N ASN A 776 -23.08 -25.59 11.43
CA ASN A 776 -22.42 -26.80 10.95
C ASN A 776 -22.08 -27.73 12.12
N ALA A 777 -22.39 -29.02 11.98
CA ALA A 777 -22.43 -29.95 13.10
C ALA A 777 -21.04 -30.52 13.49
N PRO A 778 -20.78 -30.77 14.80
CA PRO A 778 -19.49 -31.30 15.26
C PRO A 778 -19.35 -32.80 14.98
N VAL A 779 -18.46 -33.16 14.05
CA VAL A 779 -18.06 -34.56 13.81
C VAL A 779 -17.21 -35.08 14.98
N ARG A 780 -17.81 -35.91 15.84
CA ARG A 780 -17.11 -36.57 16.95
C ARG A 780 -16.11 -37.62 16.45
N MET A 781 -14.82 -37.30 16.41
CA MET A 781 -13.77 -38.33 16.41
C MET A 781 -13.78 -39.08 17.75
N ARG A 782 -13.79 -40.42 17.71
CA ARG A 782 -13.65 -41.27 18.91
C ARG A 782 -12.17 -41.65 19.10
N GLY A 783 -11.56 -41.19 20.19
CA GLY A 783 -10.27 -41.71 20.66
C GLY A 783 -10.40 -43.11 21.27
N PRO A 784 -9.31 -43.90 21.33
CA PRO A 784 -9.30 -45.24 21.94
C PRO A 784 -9.42 -45.20 23.47
N ARG A 785 -9.90 -46.30 24.07
CA ARG A 785 -10.19 -46.40 25.52
C ARG A 785 -8.93 -46.72 26.35
N GLY A 786 -8.64 -45.88 27.35
CA GLY A 786 -7.80 -46.21 28.51
C GLY A 786 -8.65 -46.44 29.77
N ARG A 787 -8.13 -47.17 30.78
CA ARG A 787 -8.84 -47.55 32.02
C ARG A 787 -8.34 -46.78 33.26
N ARG A 788 -9.14 -46.83 34.34
CA ARG A 788 -8.93 -46.34 35.74
C ARG A 788 -9.21 -44.84 35.90
N GLY A 789 -9.92 -44.36 36.94
CA GLY A 789 -10.56 -45.07 38.08
C GLY A 789 -11.69 -44.27 38.77
N MET A 790 -12.29 -44.88 39.81
CA MET A 790 -13.46 -44.43 40.60
C MET A 790 -13.26 -43.07 41.32
N ALA A 791 -14.28 -42.19 41.37
CA ALA A 791 -15.19 -41.88 42.52
C ALA A 791 -14.52 -41.09 43.69
N ALA A 792 -15.20 -40.25 44.48
CA ALA A 792 -16.63 -40.05 44.78
C ALA A 792 -16.94 -38.52 44.89
N SER A 793 -18.08 -37.99 44.43
CA SER A 793 -19.40 -37.87 45.09
C SER A 793 -19.45 -37.10 46.42
N SER A 794 -19.93 -35.84 46.37
CA SER A 794 -20.94 -35.34 47.30
C SER A 794 -21.70 -34.13 46.71
N THR A 795 -23.02 -34.09 46.88
CA THR A 795 -23.92 -32.98 46.52
C THR A 795 -24.98 -32.81 47.61
N LEU A 796 -25.55 -31.60 47.75
CA LEU A 796 -26.98 -31.24 47.96
C LEU A 796 -27.11 -29.75 48.41
N PRO A 797 -28.31 -29.09 48.35
CA PRO A 797 -28.41 -27.64 48.05
C PRO A 797 -29.40 -26.83 48.93
N ARG A 798 -29.60 -25.53 48.60
CA ARG A 798 -30.82 -24.64 48.73
C ARG A 798 -31.65 -24.69 50.06
N GLN A 799 -32.21 -23.61 50.66
CA GLN A 799 -32.60 -22.22 50.30
C GLN A 799 -32.97 -21.48 51.65
N PRO A 800 -33.88 -20.47 51.78
CA PRO A 800 -33.92 -19.08 51.25
C PRO A 800 -34.19 -17.94 52.29
N ILE A 801 -33.97 -16.66 51.89
CA ILE A 801 -34.83 -15.42 52.07
C ILE A 801 -35.56 -15.19 53.44
N PRO A 802 -35.39 -14.04 54.16
CA PRO A 802 -36.04 -12.75 53.75
C PRO A 802 -35.35 -11.40 54.12
N ARG A 803 -35.96 -10.29 53.67
CA ARG A 803 -35.64 -8.88 54.03
C ARG A 803 -36.42 -8.40 55.27
N ARG A 804 -35.98 -7.30 55.90
CA ARG A 804 -36.86 -6.36 56.64
C ARG A 804 -36.46 -4.90 56.35
N THR A 805 -37.40 -3.95 56.50
CA THR A 805 -37.29 -2.53 56.13
C THR A 805 -38.03 -1.63 57.12
N GLU A 806 -37.50 -0.45 57.43
CA GLU A 806 -38.22 0.75 57.93
C GLU A 806 -37.25 1.96 57.82
N ARG A 807 -37.56 3.08 57.15
CA ARG A 807 -38.45 4.25 57.48
C ARG A 807 -37.74 5.35 58.33
N CYS A 808 -38.03 6.67 58.21
CA CYS A 808 -38.53 7.53 57.11
C CYS A 808 -38.56 9.03 57.56
N GLY A 809 -38.52 9.98 56.61
CA GLY A 809 -38.69 11.44 56.82
C GLY A 809 -37.37 12.18 57.19
N GLY A 810 -37.16 13.48 56.93
CA GLY A 810 -37.93 14.60 56.35
C GLY A 810 -37.30 15.92 56.86
N THR A 811 -37.28 17.10 56.20
CA THR A 811 -38.06 17.65 55.07
C THR A 811 -37.34 18.93 54.51
N THR A 812 -37.49 19.25 53.21
CA THR A 812 -37.61 20.60 52.52
C THR A 812 -36.98 21.91 53.11
N MET A 813 -36.55 22.95 52.35
CA MET A 813 -36.52 23.28 50.90
C MET A 813 -35.66 24.55 50.60
N ASP A 814 -35.09 24.61 49.38
CA ASP A 814 -34.87 25.73 48.41
C ASP A 814 -34.18 27.11 48.73
N PRO A 815 -33.69 27.86 47.69
CA PRO A 815 -32.75 29.00 47.82
C PRO A 815 -33.12 30.31 47.06
N SER A 816 -32.33 31.39 47.20
CA SER A 816 -32.40 32.59 46.30
C SER A 816 -31.19 33.58 46.35
N SER A 817 -30.70 34.03 45.17
CA SER A 817 -30.29 35.41 44.73
C SER A 817 -29.55 36.44 45.65
N SER A 818 -28.77 37.45 45.18
CA SER A 818 -28.09 37.80 43.89
C SER A 818 -27.32 39.15 44.00
N THR A 819 -26.46 39.50 43.00
CA THR A 819 -26.00 40.89 42.58
C THR A 819 -25.20 41.77 43.59
N ALA A 820 -24.31 42.74 43.25
CA ALA A 820 -23.60 43.28 42.05
C ALA A 820 -22.41 44.19 42.56
N GLY A 821 -21.51 44.89 41.82
CA GLY A 821 -21.27 45.12 40.37
C GLY A 821 -20.12 46.15 40.07
N ASN A 822 -20.04 46.58 38.80
CA ASN A 822 -19.25 47.64 38.07
C ASN A 822 -18.88 48.99 38.78
N HIS A 823 -18.02 49.93 38.28
CA HIS A 823 -17.25 50.14 37.01
C HIS A 823 -16.07 51.18 37.14
N ASP A 824 -15.46 51.57 36.00
CA ASP A 824 -14.72 52.84 35.71
C ASP A 824 -13.35 53.15 36.38
N GLN A 825 -12.45 54.02 35.84
CA GLN A 825 -12.03 54.35 34.45
C GLN A 825 -10.69 55.17 34.50
N ASN A 826 -9.97 55.33 33.37
CA ASN A 826 -8.83 56.28 33.16
C ASN A 826 -7.54 56.06 34.01
N SER A 827 -6.37 56.66 33.73
CA SER A 827 -5.69 57.06 32.46
C SER A 827 -4.20 57.42 32.74
N GLU A 828 -3.44 57.70 31.67
CA GLU A 828 -2.14 58.43 31.64
C GLU A 828 -0.85 57.76 32.15
N SER A 829 0.27 58.39 31.76
CA SER A 829 1.67 58.03 31.98
C SER A 829 2.46 59.29 32.38
N ILE A 830 3.61 59.14 33.07
CA ILE A 830 4.83 60.03 33.08
C ILE A 830 5.68 59.76 34.35
N GLY A 831 7.00 59.99 34.28
CA GLY A 831 7.91 60.13 35.44
C GLY A 831 8.41 58.79 36.02
N ALA A 832 9.68 58.39 36.02
CA ALA A 832 11.00 59.07 35.99
C ALA A 832 11.43 59.71 37.33
N ILE A 833 12.24 58.96 38.09
CA ILE A 833 13.32 59.34 39.03
C ILE A 833 14.03 57.99 39.33
N SER A 834 15.25 57.66 38.88
CA SER A 834 16.58 58.31 38.89
C SER A 834 17.34 58.16 40.22
N ASP A 835 18.42 57.38 40.19
CA ASP A 835 19.57 57.33 41.10
C ASP A 835 19.33 57.26 42.63
N GLN A 836 19.94 56.29 43.34
CA GLN A 836 21.35 56.48 43.70
C GLN A 836 22.22 55.22 43.82
N ASN A 837 23.53 55.51 43.87
CA ASN A 837 24.67 54.60 43.94
C ASN A 837 24.65 53.68 45.20
N ARG A 838 25.05 52.38 45.19
CA ARG A 838 26.22 51.66 44.63
C ARG A 838 27.40 51.60 45.63
N ARG A 839 27.92 50.38 45.86
CA ARG A 839 28.99 49.98 46.83
C ARG A 839 28.46 49.85 48.28
N SER A 840 28.87 48.86 49.10
CA SER A 840 29.80 47.74 48.87
C SER A 840 29.46 46.51 49.74
N GLY A 841 29.51 45.31 49.14
CA GLY A 841 29.47 44.02 49.82
C GLY A 841 29.94 42.95 48.82
N ASN A 842 30.88 42.09 49.21
CA ASN A 842 31.60 41.22 48.27
C ASN A 842 31.59 39.76 48.73
N GLU A 843 30.65 38.96 48.21
CA GLU A 843 30.54 37.55 48.60
C GLU A 843 30.28 36.59 47.42
N GLN A 844 31.38 36.06 46.90
CA GLN A 844 31.54 34.72 46.31
C GLN A 844 30.42 34.13 45.42
N ALA A 845 30.03 34.81 44.35
CA ALA A 845 29.32 34.18 43.23
C ALA A 845 30.22 33.17 42.48
N ARG A 846 30.29 31.92 42.99
CA ARG A 846 31.16 30.82 42.52
C ARG A 846 30.78 30.32 41.11
N LYS A 847 31.11 31.10 40.06
CA LYS A 847 31.01 30.71 38.65
C LYS A 847 31.84 29.43 38.40
N ARG A 848 31.20 28.27 38.46
CA ARG A 848 31.77 27.02 37.94
C ARG A 848 32.02 27.20 36.44
N ARG A 849 33.29 27.41 36.05
CA ARG A 849 33.72 27.10 34.68
C ARG A 849 33.29 25.65 34.42
N ARG A 850 32.64 25.38 33.28
CA ARG A 850 32.51 24.00 32.81
C ARG A 850 33.93 23.51 32.55
N ALA A 851 34.33 22.42 33.19
CA ALA A 851 35.46 21.64 32.68
C ALA A 851 35.11 21.22 31.25
N VAL A 852 36.07 21.38 30.36
CA VAL A 852 36.01 20.90 28.97
C VAL A 852 37.03 19.80 28.89
N ALA A 853 36.63 18.64 28.39
CA ALA A 853 37.50 17.48 28.32
C ALA A 853 38.77 17.77 27.53
N ASP A 854 39.88 17.16 27.93
CA ASP A 854 41.13 17.20 27.19
C ASP A 854 40.91 16.70 25.75
N PRO A 855 41.17 17.54 24.72
CA PRO A 855 40.90 17.18 23.34
C PRO A 855 41.81 16.04 22.84
N VAL A 856 43.05 15.94 23.32
CA VAL A 856 43.99 14.88 22.91
C VAL A 856 43.55 13.53 23.48
N ALA A 857 43.18 13.51 24.76
CA ALA A 857 42.58 12.34 25.38
C ALA A 857 41.19 12.01 24.82
N SER A 858 40.52 12.94 24.13
CA SER A 858 39.30 12.64 23.37
C SER A 858 39.63 11.94 22.05
N GLU A 859 40.53 12.49 21.25
CA GLU A 859 40.85 12.02 19.89
C GLU A 859 41.43 10.59 19.85
N VAL A 860 42.25 10.22 20.84
CA VAL A 860 42.74 8.83 20.99
C VAL A 860 41.57 7.85 21.23
N ARG A 861 40.67 8.17 22.17
CA ARG A 861 39.50 7.33 22.47
C ARG A 861 38.54 7.23 21.29
N GLU A 862 38.34 8.30 20.52
CA GLU A 862 37.51 8.22 19.31
C GLU A 862 38.14 7.32 18.25
N THR A 863 39.46 7.32 18.12
CA THR A 863 40.20 6.43 17.21
C THR A 863 40.07 4.96 17.65
N GLU A 864 40.32 4.65 18.93
CA GLU A 864 40.15 3.30 19.50
C GLU A 864 38.73 2.73 19.30
N ILE A 865 37.70 3.57 19.45
CA ILE A 865 36.31 3.15 19.21
C ILE A 865 36.07 2.91 17.71
N ARG A 866 36.56 3.78 16.82
CA ARG A 866 36.42 3.58 15.36
C ARG A 866 37.07 2.27 14.92
N GLU A 867 38.34 2.05 15.25
CA GLU A 867 39.04 0.79 14.93
C GLU A 867 38.31 -0.46 15.45
N ALA A 868 37.68 -0.38 16.62
CA ALA A 868 36.93 -1.48 17.22
C ALA A 868 35.59 -1.78 16.53
N PHE A 869 34.91 -0.78 15.95
CA PHE A 869 33.62 -0.97 15.27
C PHE A 869 33.72 -1.02 13.74
N ASP A 870 34.79 -0.47 13.14
CA ASP A 870 35.07 -0.56 11.71
C ASP A 870 35.44 -1.98 11.27
N ALA A 871 35.90 -2.81 12.22
CA ALA A 871 36.24 -4.23 12.03
C ALA A 871 35.03 -5.20 11.96
N LEU A 872 33.78 -4.70 12.02
CA LEU A 872 32.51 -5.48 12.02
C LEU A 872 31.68 -5.35 10.73
#